data_AF-A0A0K0FFM0-F1
#
_entry.id   AF-A0A0K0FFM0-F1
#
_cell.length_a   1.000
_cell.length_b   1.000
_cell.length_c   1.000
_cell.angle_alpha   90.00
_cell.angle_beta   90.00
_cell.angle_gamma   90.00
#
_symmetry.space_group_name_H-M   'P 1'
#
loop_
_entity.id
_entity.type
_entity.pdbx_description
1 polymer ?
#
loop_
_entity_poly.entity_id
_entity_poly.type
_entity_poly.pdbx_seq_one_letter_code
_entity_poly.pdbx_strand_id
1 'polypeptide(L)'
;MDSDHSNTSDDSWMNIDDFSTDTSPHSSVDSNIDNNTIHNNLPYMKLKNIIDNNKKRNNDIMDNFNNFKKCQIPKPKKNKNIKNQKFYHDDIVISGVSGRFPDSDNVNELANHLFSQKNFTTTSNDIWNYTFNDKVHKNGQIRDSDTFDAPYFGISKIRAKAFNNELRFLVECVGEAIIDSGYKIEDLRKTDTGVFIGCNATEEFGAIVQDDYLKSKYTLSGCVKTMYANHIRDIFELKGPISCIDADNMSSLIALEWAISAMRNGKCTNAIVGGIHTNRESCHPLIFGIPKGVDDEGRRPPFVNTKYYRTETVGVLFLQRRVFAKRIYATVFDMETTSPKNKTSQLQIPTKINCTPYCVAQNKERLERCLGETYNAAFVDERDVGYVELSEYGHNSVTKFELDAIFDVLAFDRTPNNPLFVGSVTTSIGHAGPASGILSIIKVIISMENNLIPSTQRMNLFALDSLGLDSKKIKVVFENTPLSGDYAGINSISFKNYFSHALLRRNTKVYGENMKKLLLPKLLVYQGRSQESLIEIFNFARSYPNDDYLFQILCEQAHMDKKLFPNRGYILYNNDNANDEVMTEIGMWDENIQRSIWFFFKLDGDDYIRYGKELMKIPYFDISLRYSSKYLYRKYNLNVYRYFATTEKPRFEKNNIMLVIGITVTLALYDMLKEIGIYPSGFIGYSISEIFCAYGCEILSREQVLDIGVLYSKLPFKNMNENHYKAALLRSSFKNNILRDTHFDIVCEVSDDYIIVVGETTMIDSYTFPYRQNILFKDLTNPYDCFFNIRRNIDNNIKLLKNGFEKIFPNSRKRYPTWISTTNNTYFKNRSGLDLSGSYFIQNTSRLVKLNHGISKISNDSIVVILGTGDTFIKNILINTIPHTCKIFQMFSENTSNIIENLLNEIGRMYVHGCDIYVDKLYPKLPYPAPRGTPMIGPHWRWSKNFLWNKIDREQGNELQGDALLNKRHEENRHLNPKFAKCDPHSCWCVDDNFINGPIFAFVED
;
A
#
# COMPACT_ATOMS: atom_id res chain seq x y z
N MET A 1 -39.81 46.24 15.59
CA MET A 1 -38.51 45.78 16.10
C MET A 1 -37.91 44.89 15.02
N ASP A 2 -37.88 45.33 13.76
CA ASP A 2 -37.02 46.36 13.13
C ASP A 2 -35.96 45.57 12.33
N SER A 3 -36.19 45.31 11.04
CA SER A 3 -35.91 46.19 9.88
C SER A 3 -34.37 46.34 9.68
N ASP A 4 -33.79 46.05 8.51
CA ASP A 4 -33.94 46.82 7.28
C ASP A 4 -33.39 46.09 6.03
N HIS A 5 -34.17 46.21 4.93
CA HIS A 5 -33.83 46.56 3.53
C HIS A 5 -32.78 45.74 2.74
N SER A 6 -32.95 45.37 1.45
CA SER A 6 -33.69 45.92 0.29
C SER A 6 -33.73 44.86 -0.85
N ASN A 7 -34.87 44.48 -1.44
CA ASN A 7 -35.56 45.00 -2.66
C ASN A 7 -34.62 45.35 -3.84
N THR A 8 -34.67 44.69 -5.00
CA THR A 8 -35.58 44.89 -6.17
C THR A 8 -35.00 44.04 -7.34
N SER A 9 -35.66 43.59 -8.42
CA SER A 9 -36.99 43.79 -9.02
C SER A 9 -37.22 42.73 -10.13
N ASP A 10 -38.49 42.43 -10.38
CA ASP A 10 -39.05 41.62 -11.48
C ASP A 10 -38.98 42.25 -12.89
N ASP A 11 -39.28 41.40 -13.89
CA ASP A 11 -40.27 41.59 -14.98
C ASP A 11 -39.87 41.54 -16.48
N SER A 12 -40.73 40.78 -17.21
CA SER A 12 -41.21 40.89 -18.62
C SER A 12 -40.30 40.40 -19.77
N TRP A 13 -40.67 39.33 -20.51
CA TRP A 13 -41.59 39.21 -21.67
C TRP A 13 -41.07 39.78 -23.01
N MET A 14 -40.90 38.93 -24.04
CA MET A 14 -41.44 39.10 -25.41
C MET A 14 -41.04 37.95 -26.37
N ASN A 15 -42.04 37.48 -27.15
CA ASN A 15 -41.96 36.62 -28.33
C ASN A 15 -41.29 37.32 -29.54
N ILE A 16 -40.87 36.54 -30.56
CA ILE A 16 -41.23 36.68 -32.00
C ILE A 16 -40.45 35.64 -32.85
N ASP A 17 -41.24 34.73 -33.44
CA ASP A 17 -41.31 34.14 -34.79
C ASP A 17 -40.09 33.83 -35.71
N ASP A 18 -40.16 32.58 -36.22
CA ASP A 18 -40.06 32.06 -37.61
C ASP A 18 -38.94 32.47 -38.58
N PHE A 19 -38.37 31.46 -39.26
CA PHE A 19 -38.42 31.30 -40.74
C PHE A 19 -37.92 29.91 -41.21
N SER A 20 -38.80 29.18 -41.93
CA SER A 20 -38.63 28.36 -43.17
C SER A 20 -37.36 27.51 -43.38
N THR A 21 -37.42 26.17 -43.46
CA THR A 21 -37.77 25.26 -44.59
C THR A 21 -36.81 25.27 -45.80
N ASP A 22 -36.29 24.08 -46.16
CA ASP A 22 -36.30 23.46 -47.52
C ASP A 22 -35.44 22.17 -47.54
N THR A 23 -36.07 20.98 -47.54
CA THR A 23 -36.34 20.06 -48.69
C THR A 23 -35.11 19.38 -49.36
N SER A 24 -34.80 18.14 -48.90
CA SER A 24 -34.88 16.81 -49.60
C SER A 24 -34.43 16.63 -51.09
N PRO A 25 -34.33 15.37 -51.63
CA PRO A 25 -33.41 14.26 -51.36
C PRO A 25 -32.94 13.55 -52.69
N HIS A 26 -32.61 12.24 -52.65
CA HIS A 26 -32.35 11.26 -53.76
C HIS A 26 -30.87 11.02 -54.14
N SER A 27 -30.39 9.83 -54.54
CA SER A 27 -30.92 8.46 -54.68
C SER A 27 -29.77 7.48 -54.96
N SER A 28 -30.05 6.20 -54.72
CA SER A 28 -29.35 4.94 -55.08
C SER A 28 -28.92 4.78 -56.56
N VAL A 29 -28.01 3.83 -56.84
CA VAL A 29 -28.21 2.62 -57.70
C VAL A 29 -26.88 1.87 -57.99
N ASP A 30 -27.03 0.55 -58.10
CA ASP A 30 -26.11 -0.57 -58.36
C ASP A 30 -25.28 -0.55 -59.66
N SER A 31 -24.24 -1.42 -59.75
CA SER A 31 -24.19 -2.54 -60.74
C SER A 31 -22.87 -3.34 -60.76
N ASN A 32 -23.03 -4.66 -60.95
CA ASN A 32 -22.02 -5.71 -61.19
C ASN A 32 -21.32 -5.61 -62.56
N ILE A 33 -20.19 -6.33 -62.76
CA ILE A 33 -19.90 -7.19 -63.93
C ILE A 33 -18.59 -8.01 -63.73
N ASP A 34 -18.65 -9.27 -64.19
CA ASP A 34 -17.64 -10.36 -64.22
C ASP A 34 -16.54 -10.23 -65.30
N ASN A 35 -15.36 -10.86 -65.08
CA ASN A 35 -14.84 -12.06 -65.81
C ASN A 35 -13.29 -12.21 -65.83
N ASN A 36 -12.83 -13.40 -65.38
CA ASN A 36 -11.76 -14.30 -65.85
C ASN A 36 -10.39 -13.78 -66.41
N THR A 37 -9.26 -14.18 -65.79
CA THR A 37 -8.32 -15.27 -66.23
C THR A 37 -6.95 -15.26 -65.49
N ILE A 38 -6.64 -16.41 -64.87
CA ILE A 38 -5.40 -17.24 -64.93
C ILE A 38 -3.98 -16.68 -64.59
N HIS A 39 -3.33 -17.41 -63.66
CA HIS A 39 -1.91 -17.66 -63.36
C HIS A 39 -1.05 -16.75 -62.44
N ASN A 40 -0.74 -17.35 -61.28
CA ASN A 40 0.55 -17.44 -60.56
C ASN A 40 1.04 -16.30 -59.62
N ASN A 41 1.30 -16.76 -58.38
CA ASN A 41 2.26 -16.29 -57.36
C ASN A 41 1.81 -15.27 -56.29
N LEU A 42 1.39 -15.83 -55.14
CA LEU A 42 1.58 -15.23 -53.81
C LEU A 42 3.09 -15.01 -53.55
N PRO A 43 3.55 -13.83 -53.10
CA PRO A 43 3.78 -13.61 -51.66
C PRO A 43 3.72 -12.13 -51.21
N TYR A 44 2.66 -11.37 -51.52
CA TYR A 44 2.57 -9.94 -51.16
C TYR A 44 1.62 -9.60 -49.99
N MET A 45 0.76 -10.51 -49.54
CA MET A 45 -0.22 -10.22 -48.46
C MET A 45 0.28 -10.46 -47.03
N LYS A 46 1.34 -11.24 -46.81
CA LYS A 46 1.90 -11.45 -45.45
C LYS A 46 2.74 -10.27 -44.95
N LEU A 47 3.37 -9.49 -45.83
CA LEU A 47 4.18 -8.33 -45.42
C LEU A 47 3.30 -7.13 -45.04
N LYS A 48 2.18 -6.91 -45.73
CA LYS A 48 1.30 -5.76 -45.49
C LYS A 48 0.58 -5.84 -44.15
N ASN A 49 0.09 -7.02 -43.77
CA ASN A 49 -0.54 -7.26 -42.46
C ASN A 49 0.44 -7.14 -41.28
N ILE A 50 1.74 -7.44 -41.47
CA ILE A 50 2.77 -7.24 -40.44
C ILE A 50 3.13 -5.75 -40.30
N ILE A 51 3.17 -5.01 -41.41
CA ILE A 51 3.46 -3.57 -41.41
C ILE A 51 2.28 -2.77 -40.82
N ASP A 52 1.04 -3.15 -41.14
CA ASP A 52 -0.16 -2.47 -40.64
C ASP A 52 -0.43 -2.79 -39.16
N ASN A 53 -0.17 -4.03 -38.71
CA ASN A 53 -0.20 -4.37 -37.28
C ASN A 53 0.90 -3.66 -36.49
N ASN A 54 2.10 -3.50 -37.06
CA ASN A 54 3.17 -2.74 -36.41
C ASN A 54 2.93 -1.22 -36.42
N LYS A 55 2.19 -0.67 -37.40
CA LYS A 55 1.74 0.73 -37.38
C LYS A 55 0.66 0.97 -36.33
N LYS A 56 -0.33 0.08 -36.21
CA LYS A 56 -1.36 0.15 -35.17
C LYS A 56 -0.75 0.06 -33.77
N ARG A 57 0.14 -0.90 -33.54
CA ARG A 57 0.85 -1.07 -32.26
C ARG A 57 1.75 0.12 -31.93
N ASN A 58 2.42 0.73 -32.92
CA ASN A 58 3.23 1.93 -32.70
C ASN A 58 2.38 3.18 -32.43
N ASN A 59 1.16 3.28 -32.99
CA ASN A 59 0.24 4.38 -32.71
C ASN A 59 -0.40 4.23 -31.32
N ASP A 60 -0.79 3.02 -30.91
CA ASP A 60 -1.31 2.74 -29.57
C ASP A 60 -0.26 2.99 -28.47
N ILE A 61 1.02 2.74 -28.76
CA ILE A 61 2.14 3.08 -27.88
C ILE A 61 2.38 4.61 -27.84
N MET A 62 2.16 5.32 -28.95
CA MET A 62 2.31 6.78 -29.03
C MET A 62 1.16 7.54 -28.36
N ASP A 63 -0.06 7.00 -28.42
CA ASP A 63 -1.23 7.55 -27.72
C ASP A 63 -1.13 7.32 -26.21
N ASN A 64 -0.56 6.18 -25.78
CA ASN A 64 -0.14 6.00 -24.39
C ASN A 64 0.94 7.02 -23.98
N PHE A 65 1.90 7.33 -24.86
CA PHE A 65 2.96 8.30 -24.59
C PHE A 65 2.45 9.73 -24.38
N ASN A 66 1.41 10.15 -25.13
CA ASN A 66 0.77 11.46 -24.95
C ASN A 66 -0.10 11.55 -23.69
N ASN A 67 -0.61 10.42 -23.19
CA ASN A 67 -1.36 10.35 -21.94
C ASN A 67 -0.44 10.39 -20.69
N PHE A 68 0.78 9.84 -20.76
CA PHE A 68 1.73 9.88 -19.65
C PHE A 68 2.30 11.28 -19.33
N LYS A 69 2.40 12.19 -20.31
CA LYS A 69 2.82 13.58 -20.09
C LYS A 69 1.73 14.50 -19.52
N LYS A 70 0.49 14.01 -19.39
CA LYS A 70 -0.68 14.79 -18.89
C LYS A 70 -1.19 14.32 -17.52
N CYS A 71 -0.35 13.68 -16.71
CA CYS A 71 -0.63 13.52 -15.27
C CYS A 71 -0.37 14.84 -14.51
N GLN A 72 -1.09 15.91 -14.87
CA GLN A 72 -1.48 16.91 -13.90
C GLN A 72 -2.79 16.44 -13.30
N ILE A 73 -2.87 16.41 -11.96
CA ILE A 73 -4.10 16.19 -11.19
C ILE A 73 -5.24 16.91 -11.91
N PRO A 74 -6.30 16.21 -12.38
CA PRO A 74 -7.38 16.88 -13.05
C PRO A 74 -8.04 17.84 -12.07
N LYS A 75 -7.81 19.14 -12.23
CA LYS A 75 -8.67 20.16 -11.61
C LYS A 75 -10.11 19.83 -12.00
N PRO A 76 -11.09 19.86 -11.08
CA PRO A 76 -12.45 19.44 -11.36
C PRO A 76 -13.02 20.32 -12.47
N LYS A 77 -13.13 19.76 -13.68
CA LYS A 77 -13.88 20.39 -14.76
C LYS A 77 -15.35 20.33 -14.34
N LYS A 78 -15.96 21.49 -14.10
CA LYS A 78 -17.41 21.65 -14.03
C LYS A 78 -18.00 21.28 -15.38
N ASN A 79 -18.26 19.98 -15.62
CA ASN A 79 -19.08 19.56 -16.74
C ASN A 79 -20.54 19.85 -16.39
N LYS A 80 -21.06 20.90 -17.03
CA LYS A 80 -22.50 21.19 -17.08
C LYS A 80 -23.20 20.06 -17.85
N ASN A 81 -24.26 19.55 -17.24
CA ASN A 81 -25.40 18.86 -17.84
C ASN A 81 -25.11 17.60 -18.66
N ILE A 82 -24.96 16.47 -17.97
CA ILE A 82 -25.45 15.18 -18.47
C ILE A 82 -26.35 14.59 -17.38
N LYS A 83 -27.66 14.60 -17.63
CA LYS A 83 -28.65 13.85 -16.83
C LYS A 83 -28.33 12.37 -16.97
N ASN A 84 -27.60 11.80 -16.01
CA ASN A 84 -27.42 10.36 -15.87
C ASN A 84 -27.80 9.97 -14.45
N GLN A 85 -28.93 9.28 -14.28
CA GLN A 85 -29.15 8.38 -13.16
C GLN A 85 -28.05 7.30 -13.23
N LYS A 86 -26.92 7.53 -12.58
CA LYS A 86 -25.83 6.54 -12.46
C LYS A 86 -26.10 5.69 -11.23
N PHE A 87 -26.14 4.37 -11.40
CA PHE A 87 -26.25 3.37 -10.34
C PHE A 87 -25.24 3.64 -9.21
N TYR A 88 -25.71 4.12 -8.06
CA TYR A 88 -24.90 4.45 -6.88
C TYR A 88 -24.50 3.21 -6.05
N HIS A 89 -25.13 2.05 -6.29
CA HIS A 89 -24.99 0.85 -5.46
C HIS A 89 -23.57 0.24 -5.48
N ASP A 90 -22.82 0.42 -6.57
CA ASP A 90 -21.47 -0.17 -6.75
C ASP A 90 -20.30 0.78 -6.44
N ASP A 91 -20.57 1.98 -5.93
CA ASP A 91 -19.54 3.01 -5.77
C ASP A 91 -18.75 2.89 -4.47
N ILE A 92 -19.29 2.28 -3.41
CA ILE A 92 -18.64 2.24 -2.07
C ILE A 92 -18.18 0.84 -1.73
N VAL A 93 -16.90 0.71 -1.39
CA VAL A 93 -16.23 -0.57 -1.17
C VAL A 93 -15.47 -0.57 0.15
N ILE A 94 -15.45 -1.74 0.79
CA ILE A 94 -14.57 -2.04 1.91
C ILE A 94 -13.21 -2.43 1.32
N SER A 95 -12.22 -1.56 1.48
CA SER A 95 -10.87 -1.74 0.92
C SER A 95 -9.85 -2.22 1.95
N GLY A 96 -10.09 -1.96 3.24
CA GLY A 96 -9.19 -2.33 4.33
C GLY A 96 -9.95 -2.77 5.57
N VAL A 97 -9.39 -3.73 6.31
CA VAL A 97 -10.00 -4.30 7.52
C VAL A 97 -8.94 -4.51 8.59
N SER A 98 -9.26 -4.19 9.84
CA SER A 98 -8.46 -4.63 11.00
C SER A 98 -9.34 -4.85 12.23
N GLY A 99 -8.77 -5.49 13.25
CA GLY A 99 -9.38 -5.57 14.57
C GLY A 99 -8.57 -6.34 15.60
N ARG A 100 -9.05 -6.28 16.84
CA ARG A 100 -8.67 -7.10 17.98
C ARG A 100 -9.91 -7.83 18.47
N PHE A 101 -9.77 -9.13 18.69
CA PHE A 101 -10.86 -10.02 19.06
C PHE A 101 -10.41 -10.92 20.21
N PRO A 102 -11.32 -11.71 20.81
CA PRO A 102 -10.93 -12.60 21.88
C PRO A 102 -9.86 -13.56 21.43
N ASP A 103 -8.77 -13.65 22.19
CA ASP A 103 -7.62 -14.49 21.86
C ASP A 103 -7.00 -14.27 20.46
N SER A 104 -7.31 -13.17 19.76
CA SER A 104 -6.91 -12.95 18.37
C SER A 104 -6.47 -11.50 18.16
N ASP A 105 -5.18 -11.30 17.88
CA ASP A 105 -4.61 -9.96 17.74
C ASP A 105 -4.81 -9.34 16.35
N ASN A 106 -5.41 -10.08 15.40
CA ASN A 106 -5.67 -9.63 14.04
C ASN A 106 -6.72 -10.52 13.35
N VAL A 107 -7.13 -10.11 12.13
CA VAL A 107 -8.16 -10.79 11.33
C VAL A 107 -7.73 -12.20 10.88
N ASN A 108 -6.43 -12.44 10.60
CA ASN A 108 -5.95 -13.77 10.21
C ASN A 108 -6.01 -14.76 11.38
N GLU A 109 -5.62 -14.35 12.58
CA GLU A 109 -5.77 -15.15 13.79
C GLU A 109 -7.26 -15.46 14.07
N LEU A 110 -8.13 -14.47 13.91
CA LEU A 110 -9.58 -14.67 14.03
C LEU A 110 -10.08 -15.71 13.02
N ALA A 111 -9.69 -15.59 11.75
CA ALA A 111 -10.07 -16.53 10.70
C ALA A 111 -9.62 -17.96 11.04
N ASN A 112 -8.36 -18.13 11.44
CA ASN A 112 -7.82 -19.42 11.86
C ASN A 112 -8.61 -20.03 13.03
N HIS A 113 -8.95 -19.24 14.03
CA HIS A 113 -9.73 -19.69 15.18
C HIS A 113 -11.18 -20.05 14.81
N LEU A 114 -11.81 -19.27 13.92
CA LEU A 114 -13.16 -19.54 13.42
C LEU A 114 -13.20 -20.85 12.62
N PHE A 115 -12.27 -21.06 11.68
CA PHE A 115 -12.22 -22.28 10.87
C PHE A 115 -11.83 -23.53 11.67
N SER A 116 -10.99 -23.38 12.70
CA SER A 116 -10.60 -24.46 13.62
C SER A 116 -11.58 -24.71 14.76
N GLN A 117 -12.70 -23.97 14.81
CA GLN A 117 -13.72 -24.14 15.83
C GLN A 117 -13.22 -23.93 17.27
N LYS A 118 -12.21 -23.06 17.46
CA LYS A 118 -11.65 -22.77 18.78
C LYS A 118 -12.74 -22.22 19.71
N ASN A 119 -12.70 -22.64 20.97
CA ASN A 119 -13.52 -22.03 22.01
C ASN A 119 -12.86 -20.73 22.51
N PHE A 120 -13.58 -19.61 22.44
CA PHE A 120 -13.06 -18.27 22.74
C PHE A 120 -13.22 -17.85 24.20
N THR A 121 -13.63 -18.77 25.08
CA THR A 121 -13.78 -18.49 26.51
C THR A 121 -12.45 -18.61 27.24
N THR A 122 -12.00 -17.54 27.88
CA THR A 122 -10.86 -17.55 28.81
C THR A 122 -11.34 -17.82 30.25
N THR A 123 -10.49 -18.49 31.05
CA THR A 123 -10.69 -18.72 32.50
C THR A 123 -9.74 -17.87 33.35
N SER A 124 -9.14 -16.82 32.77
CA SER A 124 -8.24 -15.91 33.49
C SER A 124 -8.94 -15.36 34.74
N ASN A 125 -8.16 -15.04 35.79
CA ASN A 125 -8.65 -14.45 37.04
C ASN A 125 -9.41 -13.17 36.74
N ASP A 126 -10.72 -13.32 36.58
CA ASP A 126 -11.61 -12.30 36.12
C ASP A 126 -11.88 -11.35 37.28
N ILE A 127 -12.03 -10.05 37.01
CA ILE A 127 -12.51 -9.05 38.01
C ILE A 127 -13.80 -9.56 38.66
N TRP A 128 -14.56 -10.36 37.91
CA TRP A 128 -15.80 -11.01 38.28
C TRP A 128 -15.66 -12.19 39.27
N ASN A 129 -14.50 -12.85 39.35
CA ASN A 129 -14.31 -14.04 40.20
C ASN A 129 -14.37 -13.70 41.70
N TYR A 130 -14.04 -12.46 42.08
CA TYR A 130 -14.13 -11.98 43.47
C TYR A 130 -15.51 -11.44 43.83
N THR A 131 -16.25 -10.87 42.87
CA THR A 131 -17.60 -10.34 43.11
C THR A 131 -18.64 -11.46 43.32
N PHE A 132 -18.36 -12.68 42.84
CA PHE A 132 -19.30 -13.80 42.90
C PHE A 132 -18.58 -15.12 43.21
N ASN A 133 -18.58 -15.54 44.48
CA ASN A 133 -17.86 -16.71 45.01
C ASN A 133 -18.23 -18.10 44.44
N ASP A 134 -19.09 -18.20 43.41
CA ASP A 134 -19.80 -19.45 43.15
C ASP A 134 -19.21 -20.32 42.00
N LYS A 135 -18.47 -19.80 41.00
CA LYS A 135 -17.70 -20.57 39.97
C LYS A 135 -16.74 -19.65 39.16
N VAL A 136 -15.74 -20.24 38.48
CA VAL A 136 -14.85 -19.52 37.51
C VAL A 136 -15.66 -19.00 36.32
N HIS A 137 -15.57 -17.69 36.06
CA HIS A 137 -16.25 -17.04 34.95
C HIS A 137 -15.56 -17.26 33.60
N LYS A 138 -16.36 -17.48 32.56
CA LYS A 138 -15.93 -17.56 31.16
C LYS A 138 -16.46 -16.38 30.36
N ASN A 139 -15.56 -15.59 29.78
CA ASN A 139 -15.83 -14.50 28.85
C ASN A 139 -14.86 -14.54 27.66
N GLY A 140 -15.16 -13.79 26.60
CA GLY A 140 -14.23 -13.61 25.49
C GLY A 140 -13.48 -12.29 25.66
N GLN A 141 -12.16 -12.36 25.86
CA GLN A 141 -11.34 -11.20 26.16
C GLN A 141 -10.27 -10.98 25.11
N ILE A 142 -10.10 -9.72 24.70
CA ILE A 142 -8.93 -9.31 23.92
C ILE A 142 -7.70 -9.52 24.82
N ARG A 143 -6.61 -10.03 24.24
CA ARG A 143 -5.36 -10.20 24.98
C ARG A 143 -4.89 -8.84 25.52
N ASP A 144 -4.55 -8.79 26.80
CA ASP A 144 -4.00 -7.56 27.36
C ASP A 144 -2.69 -7.20 26.65
N SER A 145 -2.64 -5.98 26.10
CA SER A 145 -1.43 -5.38 25.56
C SER A 145 -1.01 -4.24 26.48
N ASP A 146 0.22 -4.32 26.96
CA ASP A 146 0.94 -3.21 27.58
C ASP A 146 1.67 -2.35 26.53
N THR A 147 1.47 -2.62 25.23
CA THR A 147 2.15 -1.92 24.14
C THR A 147 1.20 -1.02 23.36
N PHE A 148 1.69 0.18 23.01
CA PHE A 148 1.04 1.15 22.13
C PHE A 148 2.09 2.11 21.55
N ASP A 149 2.16 2.26 20.22
CA ASP A 149 3.19 3.09 19.56
C ASP A 149 2.83 4.58 19.58
N ALA A 150 2.68 5.14 20.78
CA ALA A 150 2.35 6.55 20.98
C ALA A 150 3.25 7.54 20.23
N PRO A 151 4.59 7.34 20.12
CA PRO A 151 5.45 8.25 19.37
C PRO A 151 5.10 8.32 17.88
N TYR A 152 4.75 7.20 17.25
CA TYR A 152 4.31 7.20 15.85
C TYR A 152 3.09 8.10 15.65
N PHE A 153 2.10 7.97 16.54
CA PHE A 153 0.86 8.75 16.50
C PHE A 153 1.00 10.18 17.03
N GLY A 154 2.21 10.63 17.38
CA GLY A 154 2.45 11.97 17.93
C GLY A 154 1.84 12.20 19.31
N ILE A 155 1.58 11.14 20.07
CA ILE A 155 0.94 11.21 21.38
C ILE A 155 2.02 11.26 22.47
N SER A 156 1.96 12.29 23.32
CA SER A 156 2.91 12.42 24.44
C SER A 156 2.71 11.31 25.48
N LYS A 157 3.78 10.94 26.18
CA LYS A 157 3.75 9.91 27.24
C LYS A 157 2.66 10.15 28.29
N ILE A 158 2.41 11.41 28.65
CA ILE A 158 1.39 11.76 29.65
C ILE A 158 -0.02 11.53 29.09
N ARG A 159 -0.26 11.83 27.82
CA ARG A 159 -1.57 11.59 27.16
C ARG A 159 -1.82 10.11 26.93
N ALA A 160 -0.84 9.38 26.42
CA ALA A 160 -0.96 7.95 26.15
C ALA A 160 -1.25 7.14 27.43
N LYS A 161 -0.67 7.52 28.57
CA LYS A 161 -1.02 6.94 29.88
C LYS A 161 -2.49 7.15 30.26
N ALA A 162 -3.07 8.28 29.87
CA ALA A 162 -4.46 8.63 30.16
C ALA A 162 -5.46 8.07 29.13
N PHE A 163 -4.98 7.49 28.02
CA PHE A 163 -5.83 6.80 27.06
C PHE A 163 -6.22 5.44 27.62
N ASN A 164 -7.52 5.14 27.53
CA ASN A 164 -8.08 3.85 27.86
C ASN A 164 -7.67 2.81 26.79
N ASN A 165 -7.74 1.52 27.08
CA ASN A 165 -7.22 0.50 26.15
C ASN A 165 -8.06 0.40 24.86
N GLU A 166 -9.37 0.65 24.95
CA GLU A 166 -10.26 0.76 23.79
C GLU A 166 -9.75 1.76 22.75
N LEU A 167 -9.38 2.96 23.21
CA LEU A 167 -8.86 4.01 22.33
C LEU A 167 -7.48 3.65 21.76
N ARG A 168 -6.60 3.03 22.55
CA ARG A 168 -5.28 2.57 22.07
C ARG A 168 -5.42 1.53 20.96
N PHE A 169 -6.25 0.50 21.18
CA PHE A 169 -6.54 -0.50 20.16
C PHE A 169 -7.20 0.09 18.92
N LEU A 170 -8.15 1.01 19.11
CA LEU A 170 -8.83 1.66 18.00
C LEU A 170 -7.83 2.42 17.12
N VAL A 171 -6.93 3.21 17.70
CA VAL A 171 -5.93 3.98 16.96
C VAL A 171 -5.03 3.07 16.12
N GLU A 172 -4.52 1.97 16.69
CA GLU A 172 -3.71 1.00 15.94
C GLU A 172 -4.50 0.29 14.84
N CYS A 173 -5.73 -0.17 15.15
CA CYS A 173 -6.59 -0.85 14.17
C CYS A 173 -6.97 0.07 13.00
N VAL A 174 -7.17 1.37 13.25
CA VAL A 174 -7.39 2.35 12.16
C VAL A 174 -6.17 2.44 11.27
N GLY A 175 -4.97 2.56 11.84
CA GLY A 175 -3.72 2.59 11.07
C GLY A 175 -3.54 1.31 10.23
N GLU A 176 -3.79 0.15 10.84
CA GLU A 176 -3.70 -1.15 10.18
C GLU A 176 -4.73 -1.31 9.05
N ALA A 177 -5.97 -0.88 9.24
CA ALA A 177 -7.01 -0.96 8.20
C ALA A 177 -6.66 -0.06 7.00
N ILE A 178 -6.05 1.11 7.23
CA ILE A 178 -5.55 1.98 6.14
C ILE A 178 -4.43 1.27 5.38
N ILE A 179 -3.46 0.70 6.10
CA ILE A 179 -2.33 -0.04 5.49
C ILE A 179 -2.82 -1.27 4.73
N ASP A 180 -3.81 -1.98 5.26
CA ASP A 180 -4.42 -3.14 4.62
C ASP A 180 -5.03 -2.83 3.24
N SER A 181 -5.54 -1.60 3.07
CA SER A 181 -6.08 -1.13 1.79
C SER A 181 -5.04 -0.86 0.69
N GLY A 182 -3.75 -0.93 1.02
CA GLY A 182 -2.65 -0.60 0.11
C GLY A 182 -2.31 0.90 0.06
N TYR A 183 -2.89 1.69 0.96
CA TYR A 183 -2.58 3.11 1.16
C TYR A 183 -1.56 3.28 2.29
N LYS A 184 -0.87 4.42 2.31
CA LYS A 184 -0.09 4.85 3.46
C LYS A 184 -0.97 5.76 4.33
N ILE A 185 -0.71 5.79 5.63
CA ILE A 185 -1.43 6.66 6.56
C ILE A 185 -1.27 8.14 6.16
N GLU A 186 -0.08 8.52 5.70
CA GLU A 186 0.26 9.87 5.26
C GLU A 186 -0.56 10.33 4.05
N ASP A 187 -1.01 9.39 3.18
CA ASP A 187 -1.81 9.71 1.99
C ASP A 187 -3.19 10.25 2.35
N LEU A 188 -3.67 10.00 3.58
CA LEU A 188 -4.99 10.43 4.07
C LEU A 188 -4.96 11.73 4.87
N ARG A 189 -3.79 12.23 5.25
CA ARG A 189 -3.68 13.48 6.01
C ARG A 189 -4.33 14.62 5.24
N LYS A 190 -5.14 15.42 5.93
CA LYS A 190 -5.85 16.60 5.42
C LYS A 190 -6.89 16.29 4.34
N THR A 191 -7.22 15.03 4.10
CA THR A 191 -8.34 14.62 3.24
C THR A 191 -9.67 14.78 3.98
N ASP A 192 -10.77 14.77 3.23
CA ASP A 192 -12.13 14.82 3.76
C ASP A 192 -12.63 13.45 4.27
N THR A 193 -11.71 12.55 4.67
CA THR A 193 -12.07 11.21 5.19
C THR A 193 -12.90 11.35 6.47
N GLY A 194 -14.07 10.73 6.49
CA GLY A 194 -14.98 10.72 7.65
C GLY A 194 -14.64 9.63 8.67
N VAL A 195 -15.10 9.77 9.92
CA VAL A 195 -14.85 8.81 11.01
C VAL A 195 -16.14 8.54 11.79
N PHE A 196 -16.60 7.29 11.79
CA PHE A 196 -17.87 6.88 12.40
C PHE A 196 -17.62 5.69 13.32
N ILE A 197 -17.77 5.88 14.63
CA ILE A 197 -17.43 4.87 15.64
C ILE A 197 -18.69 4.44 16.38
N GLY A 198 -19.06 3.16 16.29
CA GLY A 198 -20.07 2.55 17.14
C GLY A 198 -19.49 2.18 18.49
N CYS A 199 -19.95 2.81 19.57
CA CYS A 199 -19.51 2.56 20.94
C CYS A 199 -20.60 2.90 21.95
N ASN A 200 -20.55 2.28 23.12
CA ASN A 200 -21.48 2.52 24.23
C ASN A 200 -20.75 3.20 25.40
N ALA A 201 -21.25 3.04 26.64
CA ALA A 201 -20.61 3.58 27.83
C ALA A 201 -19.20 3.00 28.01
N THR A 202 -18.27 3.85 28.46
CA THR A 202 -16.85 3.52 28.56
C THR A 202 -16.56 2.89 29.91
N GLU A 203 -16.40 1.57 29.93
CA GLU A 203 -16.27 0.76 31.14
C GLU A 203 -14.96 1.04 31.90
N GLU A 204 -13.93 1.64 31.30
CA GLU A 204 -12.71 2.01 32.05
C GLU A 204 -12.79 3.38 32.73
N PHE A 205 -13.78 4.21 32.35
CA PHE A 205 -13.81 5.61 32.78
C PHE A 205 -14.10 5.75 34.28
N GLY A 206 -15.00 4.93 34.83
CA GLY A 206 -15.33 4.95 36.25
C GLY A 206 -14.13 4.60 37.11
N ALA A 207 -13.42 3.52 36.76
CA ALA A 207 -12.20 3.09 37.43
C ALA A 207 -11.07 4.14 37.38
N ILE A 208 -10.76 4.69 36.18
CA ILE A 208 -9.64 5.64 36.02
C ILE A 208 -9.89 6.96 36.76
N VAL A 209 -11.15 7.41 36.86
CA VAL A 209 -11.49 8.66 37.58
C VAL A 209 -11.38 8.52 39.10
N GLN A 210 -11.55 7.30 39.62
CA GLN A 210 -11.47 7.00 41.05
C GLN A 210 -10.04 6.75 41.53
N ASP A 211 -9.10 6.43 40.63
CA ASP A 211 -7.69 6.22 40.96
C ASP A 211 -6.89 7.54 40.88
N ASP A 212 -6.50 8.08 42.04
CA ASP A 212 -5.72 9.31 42.15
C ASP A 212 -4.32 9.24 41.48
N TYR A 213 -3.77 8.05 41.27
CA TYR A 213 -2.49 7.86 40.57
C TYR A 213 -2.63 7.85 39.04
N LEU A 214 -3.78 7.42 38.53
CA LEU A 214 -4.09 7.43 37.08
C LEU A 214 -4.78 8.71 36.63
N LYS A 215 -5.33 9.48 37.58
CA LYS A 215 -6.02 10.74 37.33
C LYS A 215 -5.06 11.80 36.77
N SER A 216 -5.39 12.25 35.56
CA SER A 216 -4.68 13.30 34.84
C SER A 216 -5.69 14.30 34.30
N LYS A 217 -5.23 15.52 33.99
CA LYS A 217 -6.05 16.49 33.24
C LYS A 217 -6.50 15.96 31.86
N TYR A 218 -5.87 14.89 31.36
CA TYR A 218 -6.23 14.24 30.10
C TYR A 218 -7.18 13.05 30.25
N THR A 219 -7.47 12.58 31.47
CA THR A 219 -8.30 11.38 31.72
C THR A 219 -9.66 11.47 31.05
N LEU A 220 -10.37 12.58 31.23
CA LEU A 220 -11.67 12.80 30.56
C LEU A 220 -11.54 12.66 29.05
N SER A 221 -10.54 13.33 28.45
CA SER A 221 -10.34 13.26 27.00
C SER A 221 -9.92 11.88 26.50
N GLY A 222 -9.15 11.12 27.27
CA GLY A 222 -8.60 9.82 26.86
C GLY A 222 -9.57 8.64 27.06
N CYS A 223 -10.68 8.86 27.75
CA CYS A 223 -11.58 7.79 28.16
C CYS A 223 -13.04 8.01 27.75
N VAL A 224 -13.50 9.25 27.53
CA VAL A 224 -14.93 9.49 27.22
C VAL A 224 -15.28 9.10 25.79
N LYS A 225 -16.45 8.47 25.60
CA LYS A 225 -16.88 7.92 24.29
C LYS A 225 -16.89 8.96 23.17
N THR A 226 -17.27 10.19 23.48
CA THR A 226 -17.36 11.29 22.49
C THR A 226 -16.00 11.66 21.89
N MET A 227 -14.90 11.27 22.54
CA MET A 227 -13.56 11.59 22.09
C MET A 227 -12.96 10.55 21.15
N TYR A 228 -13.55 9.38 20.97
CA TYR A 228 -12.98 8.35 20.09
C TYR A 228 -12.85 8.80 18.64
N ALA A 229 -13.96 9.20 18.00
CA ALA A 229 -13.91 9.71 16.64
C ALA A 229 -13.09 11.01 16.53
N ASN A 230 -13.11 11.87 17.56
CA ASN A 230 -12.31 13.09 17.61
C ASN A 230 -10.80 12.80 17.62
N HIS A 231 -10.34 11.87 18.46
CA HIS A 231 -8.93 11.50 18.51
C HIS A 231 -8.47 10.85 17.22
N ILE A 232 -9.26 9.97 16.61
CA ILE A 232 -8.92 9.40 15.30
C ILE A 232 -8.80 10.51 14.25
N ARG A 233 -9.75 11.45 14.19
CA ARG A 233 -9.63 12.59 13.28
C ARG A 233 -8.34 13.38 13.52
N ASP A 234 -8.03 13.70 14.78
CA ASP A 234 -6.91 14.58 15.13
C ASP A 234 -5.55 13.89 14.93
N ILE A 235 -5.43 12.61 15.32
CA ILE A 235 -4.21 11.78 15.17
C ILE A 235 -3.87 11.57 13.70
N PHE A 236 -4.88 11.28 12.87
CA PHE A 236 -4.70 11.01 11.44
C PHE A 236 -4.84 12.29 10.57
N GLU A 237 -4.98 13.46 11.19
CA GLU A 237 -5.15 14.78 10.55
C GLU A 237 -6.31 14.84 9.52
N LEU A 238 -7.43 14.19 9.79
CA LEU A 238 -8.58 14.07 8.87
C LEU A 238 -9.51 15.30 8.98
N LYS A 239 -10.24 15.61 7.92
CA LYS A 239 -11.16 16.76 7.85
C LYS A 239 -12.63 16.41 7.59
N GLY A 240 -12.94 15.13 7.42
CA GLY A 240 -14.31 14.69 7.13
C GLY A 240 -15.24 14.75 8.35
N PRO A 241 -16.51 14.36 8.16
CA PRO A 241 -17.48 14.25 9.23
C PRO A 241 -17.02 13.26 10.30
N ILE A 242 -17.37 13.53 11.56
CA ILE A 242 -17.09 12.63 12.67
C ILE A 242 -18.33 12.34 13.50
N SER A 243 -18.46 11.10 14.00
CA SER A 243 -19.54 10.73 14.90
C SER A 243 -19.16 9.54 15.78
N CYS A 244 -19.56 9.60 17.05
CA CYS A 244 -19.64 8.43 17.93
C CYS A 244 -21.12 8.08 18.11
N ILE A 245 -21.50 6.84 17.84
CA ILE A 245 -22.89 6.40 17.72
C ILE A 245 -23.15 5.33 18.77
N ASP A 246 -24.24 5.52 19.50
CA ASP A 246 -24.72 4.60 20.53
C ASP A 246 -26.18 4.24 20.23
N ALA A 247 -26.33 3.12 19.54
CA ALA A 247 -27.60 2.49 19.18
C ALA A 247 -27.63 1.04 19.72
N ASP A 248 -27.14 0.86 20.94
CA ASP A 248 -26.97 -0.45 21.58
C ASP A 248 -26.12 -1.38 20.68
N ASN A 249 -26.59 -2.61 20.43
CA ASN A 249 -25.85 -3.61 19.67
C ASN A 249 -25.79 -3.36 18.15
N MET A 250 -26.56 -2.39 17.66
CA MET A 250 -26.55 -1.97 16.25
C MET A 250 -25.56 -0.84 15.97
N SER A 251 -24.91 -0.29 16.99
CA SER A 251 -24.10 0.94 16.90
C SER A 251 -23.11 0.93 15.74
N SER A 252 -22.31 -0.13 15.57
CA SER A 252 -21.33 -0.22 14.48
C SER A 252 -21.97 -0.35 13.10
N LEU A 253 -23.16 -0.94 13.00
CA LEU A 253 -23.88 -1.10 11.74
C LEU A 253 -24.55 0.23 11.33
N ILE A 254 -25.10 0.98 12.29
CA ILE A 254 -25.57 2.36 12.04
C ILE A 254 -24.40 3.29 11.68
N ALA A 255 -23.22 3.09 12.29
CA ALA A 255 -22.00 3.82 11.92
C ALA A 255 -21.62 3.58 10.45
N LEU A 256 -21.76 2.35 9.97
CA LEU A 256 -21.58 2.03 8.56
C LEU A 256 -22.59 2.75 7.67
N GLU A 257 -23.87 2.71 8.02
CA GLU A 257 -24.94 3.38 7.28
C GLU A 257 -24.71 4.90 7.17
N TRP A 258 -24.33 5.55 8.28
CA TRP A 258 -24.06 6.99 8.30
C TRP A 258 -22.82 7.34 7.48
N ALA A 259 -21.79 6.50 7.50
CA ALA A 259 -20.60 6.67 6.66
C ALA A 259 -20.95 6.59 5.17
N ILE A 260 -21.72 5.58 4.78
CA ILE A 260 -22.18 5.39 3.40
C ILE A 260 -23.03 6.58 2.95
N SER A 261 -23.97 7.02 3.79
CA SER A 261 -24.80 8.20 3.52
C SER A 261 -23.95 9.44 3.34
N ALA A 262 -22.95 9.68 4.20
CA ALA A 262 -22.02 10.80 4.06
C ALA A 262 -21.21 10.73 2.74
N MET A 263 -20.73 9.55 2.36
CA MET A 263 -19.97 9.34 1.12
C MET A 263 -20.84 9.52 -0.14
N ARG A 264 -22.07 8.97 -0.13
CA ARG A 264 -23.05 9.10 -1.22
C ARG A 264 -23.47 10.57 -1.41
N ASN A 265 -23.63 11.31 -0.31
CA ASN A 265 -23.93 12.74 -0.31
C ASN A 265 -22.72 13.65 -0.57
N GLY A 266 -21.54 13.07 -0.85
CA GLY A 266 -20.32 13.84 -1.18
C GLY A 266 -19.76 14.65 -0.02
N LYS A 267 -20.06 14.28 1.23
CA LYS A 267 -19.48 14.91 2.44
C LYS A 267 -18.08 14.39 2.75
N CYS A 268 -17.74 13.21 2.27
CA CYS A 268 -16.41 12.61 2.34
C CYS A 268 -16.13 11.71 1.14
N THR A 269 -14.86 11.53 0.79
CA THR A 269 -14.42 10.61 -0.27
C THR A 269 -14.10 9.21 0.23
N ASN A 270 -13.62 9.10 1.47
CA ASN A 270 -13.34 7.87 2.19
C ASN A 270 -13.99 7.95 3.57
N ALA A 271 -14.16 6.81 4.25
CA ALA A 271 -14.62 6.78 5.63
C ALA A 271 -13.95 5.66 6.43
N ILE A 272 -13.74 5.92 7.71
CA ILE A 272 -13.33 4.94 8.71
C ILE A 272 -14.56 4.60 9.52
N VAL A 273 -14.91 3.32 9.59
CA VAL A 273 -16.02 2.81 10.39
C VAL A 273 -15.48 1.86 11.44
N GLY A 274 -15.75 2.15 12.72
CA GLY A 274 -15.28 1.34 13.84
C GLY A 274 -16.42 0.81 14.71
N GLY A 275 -16.17 -0.30 15.40
CA GLY A 275 -17.02 -0.83 16.47
C GLY A 275 -16.17 -1.24 17.66
N ILE A 276 -16.55 -0.81 18.87
CA ILE A 276 -15.76 -1.01 20.10
C ILE A 276 -16.65 -1.54 21.20
N HIS A 277 -16.23 -2.63 21.83
CA HIS A 277 -16.85 -3.17 23.04
C HIS A 277 -15.78 -3.84 23.91
N THR A 278 -15.68 -3.47 25.18
CA THR A 278 -14.86 -4.17 26.19
C THR A 278 -15.70 -4.59 27.39
N ASN A 279 -15.16 -5.48 28.23
CA ASN A 279 -15.85 -6.05 29.40
C ASN A 279 -14.97 -5.93 30.65
N ARG A 280 -14.81 -4.71 31.17
CA ARG A 280 -13.80 -4.33 32.16
C ARG A 280 -14.33 -3.84 33.50
N GLU A 281 -15.63 -3.55 33.63
CA GLU A 281 -16.25 -3.17 34.92
C GLU A 281 -17.21 -4.25 35.44
N SER A 282 -17.08 -4.64 36.73
CA SER A 282 -17.88 -5.69 37.40
C SER A 282 -19.36 -5.35 37.66
N CYS A 283 -19.81 -4.13 37.35
CA CYS A 283 -21.14 -3.65 37.76
C CYS A 283 -22.27 -4.00 36.77
N HIS A 284 -21.97 -4.30 35.51
CA HIS A 284 -22.98 -4.36 34.43
C HIS A 284 -24.05 -5.48 34.58
N PRO A 285 -23.73 -6.75 34.87
CA PRO A 285 -24.69 -7.84 35.10
C PRO A 285 -25.63 -7.60 36.28
N LEU A 286 -25.15 -6.92 37.34
CA LEU A 286 -25.96 -6.55 38.50
C LEU A 286 -27.03 -5.51 38.10
N ILE A 287 -26.65 -4.53 37.29
CA ILE A 287 -27.56 -3.48 36.77
C ILE A 287 -28.63 -4.09 35.85
N PHE A 288 -28.30 -5.14 35.10
CA PHE A 288 -29.25 -5.84 34.22
C PHE A 288 -30.09 -6.92 34.93
N GLY A 289 -30.03 -7.04 36.27
CA GLY A 289 -30.82 -8.00 37.02
C GLY A 289 -30.58 -9.46 36.60
N ILE A 290 -29.38 -9.75 36.06
CA ILE A 290 -29.00 -11.10 35.64
C ILE A 290 -28.82 -11.95 36.91
N PRO A 291 -29.41 -13.15 36.99
CA PRO A 291 -29.21 -14.02 38.14
C PRO A 291 -27.73 -14.22 38.41
N LYS A 292 -27.32 -14.31 39.68
CA LYS A 292 -25.91 -14.51 40.05
C LYS A 292 -25.29 -15.80 39.48
N GLY A 293 -26.11 -16.73 38.97
CA GLY A 293 -25.67 -18.02 38.42
C GLY A 293 -24.93 -17.91 37.09
N VAL A 294 -23.88 -18.72 36.95
CA VAL A 294 -23.33 -19.14 35.65
C VAL A 294 -24.01 -20.43 35.20
N ASP A 295 -23.99 -20.72 33.91
CA ASP A 295 -24.40 -22.02 33.42
C ASP A 295 -23.44 -23.15 33.87
N ASP A 296 -23.76 -24.40 33.51
CA ASP A 296 -22.96 -25.57 33.87
C ASP A 296 -21.52 -25.50 33.33
N GLU A 297 -21.28 -24.72 32.29
CA GLU A 297 -19.96 -24.49 31.70
C GLU A 297 -19.22 -23.30 32.30
N GLY A 298 -19.78 -22.55 33.27
CA GLY A 298 -19.15 -21.38 33.87
C GLY A 298 -19.38 -20.07 33.10
N ARG A 299 -20.26 -20.06 32.10
CA ARG A 299 -20.57 -18.89 31.27
C ARG A 299 -21.66 -18.06 31.92
N ARG A 300 -21.55 -16.74 31.83
CA ARG A 300 -22.64 -15.83 32.20
C ARG A 300 -23.33 -15.27 30.97
N PRO A 301 -24.66 -15.42 30.89
CA PRO A 301 -25.40 -14.85 29.78
C PRO A 301 -25.41 -13.32 29.81
N PRO A 302 -25.24 -12.63 28.66
CA PRO A 302 -25.25 -11.17 28.60
C PRO A 302 -26.62 -10.58 28.97
N PHE A 303 -27.69 -11.37 28.83
CA PHE A 303 -29.07 -11.02 29.19
C PHE A 303 -29.77 -12.21 29.85
N VAL A 304 -30.84 -11.93 30.60
CA VAL A 304 -31.69 -12.96 31.21
C VAL A 304 -32.20 -13.93 30.11
N ASN A 305 -32.07 -15.23 30.35
CA ASN A 305 -32.48 -16.31 29.43
C ASN A 305 -31.74 -16.36 28.08
N THR A 306 -30.52 -15.83 28.00
CA THR A 306 -29.65 -16.03 26.83
C THR A 306 -28.65 -17.15 27.06
N LYS A 307 -28.06 -17.70 26.00
CA LYS A 307 -27.14 -18.85 26.03
C LYS A 307 -25.67 -18.52 25.73
N TYR A 308 -25.38 -17.27 25.35
CA TYR A 308 -24.03 -16.84 24.95
C TYR A 308 -23.38 -16.02 26.04
N TYR A 309 -22.13 -15.58 25.91
CA TYR A 309 -21.44 -14.74 26.90
C TYR A 309 -21.03 -13.41 26.26
N ARG A 310 -20.68 -12.39 27.07
CA ARG A 310 -20.16 -11.12 26.54
C ARG A 310 -18.75 -11.29 26.02
N THR A 311 -18.44 -10.59 24.93
CA THR A 311 -17.13 -10.69 24.28
C THR A 311 -16.55 -9.33 23.95
N GLU A 312 -15.24 -9.17 24.06
CA GLU A 312 -14.54 -7.94 23.72
C GLU A 312 -14.20 -7.90 22.23
N THR A 313 -14.39 -6.76 21.57
CA THR A 313 -14.05 -6.58 20.16
C THR A 313 -13.77 -5.12 19.85
N VAL A 314 -12.68 -4.88 19.13
CA VAL A 314 -12.41 -3.62 18.43
C VAL A 314 -12.23 -3.96 16.96
N GLY A 315 -13.15 -3.54 16.10
CA GLY A 315 -13.08 -3.79 14.66
C GLY A 315 -13.16 -2.50 13.87
N VAL A 316 -12.43 -2.42 12.75
CA VAL A 316 -12.35 -1.25 11.88
C VAL A 316 -12.43 -1.65 10.41
N LEU A 317 -13.23 -0.90 9.66
CA LEU A 317 -13.31 -0.94 8.21
C LEU A 317 -12.86 0.38 7.63
N PHE A 318 -12.07 0.31 6.56
CA PHE A 318 -11.76 1.46 5.72
C PHE A 318 -12.58 1.38 4.42
N LEU A 319 -13.40 2.41 4.20
CA LEU A 319 -14.29 2.54 3.05
C LEU A 319 -13.72 3.54 2.06
N GLN A 320 -13.79 3.18 0.78
CA GLN A 320 -13.37 4.04 -0.32
C GLN A 320 -14.42 4.05 -1.42
N ARG A 321 -14.36 5.07 -2.27
CA ARG A 321 -14.98 4.97 -3.59
C ARG A 321 -14.22 3.94 -4.42
N ARG A 322 -14.95 3.08 -5.15
CA ARG A 322 -14.42 1.96 -5.93
C ARG A 322 -13.27 2.38 -6.87
N VAL A 323 -13.37 3.57 -7.47
CA VAL A 323 -12.38 4.11 -8.41
C VAL A 323 -11.01 4.41 -7.79
N PHE A 324 -10.93 4.55 -6.46
CA PHE A 324 -9.68 4.80 -5.73
C PHE A 324 -9.15 3.54 -5.02
N ALA A 325 -9.97 2.51 -4.90
CA ALA A 325 -9.62 1.32 -4.14
C ALA A 325 -8.59 0.45 -4.90
N LYS A 326 -7.41 0.26 -4.31
CA LYS A 326 -6.41 -0.70 -4.79
C LYS A 326 -6.82 -2.13 -4.50
N ARG A 327 -7.54 -2.34 -3.39
CA ARG A 327 -8.08 -3.61 -2.93
C ARG A 327 -9.58 -3.45 -2.65
N ILE A 328 -10.34 -4.51 -2.91
CA ILE A 328 -11.75 -4.58 -2.57
C ILE A 328 -12.01 -5.97 -1.96
N TYR A 329 -12.41 -5.99 -0.70
CA TYR A 329 -12.92 -7.21 -0.06
C TYR A 329 -14.38 -7.42 -0.44
N ALA A 330 -15.19 -6.40 -0.19
CA ALA A 330 -16.61 -6.38 -0.48
C ALA A 330 -17.08 -4.99 -0.90
N THR A 331 -18.13 -4.94 -1.70
CA THR A 331 -18.91 -3.73 -1.98
C THR A 331 -20.06 -3.68 -1.00
N VAL A 332 -20.27 -2.53 -0.34
CA VAL A 332 -21.49 -2.34 0.47
C VAL A 332 -22.59 -1.88 -0.48
N PHE A 333 -23.39 -2.84 -0.91
CA PHE A 333 -24.25 -2.70 -2.07
C PHE A 333 -25.52 -1.93 -1.71
N ASP A 334 -26.21 -2.37 -0.65
CA ASP A 334 -27.30 -1.62 -0.05
C ASP A 334 -27.49 -1.94 1.44
N MET A 335 -28.27 -1.10 2.11
CA MET A 335 -28.51 -1.19 3.54
C MET A 335 -29.72 -0.39 3.96
N GLU A 336 -30.57 -0.96 4.80
CA GLU A 336 -31.75 -0.29 5.37
C GLU A 336 -31.78 -0.45 6.90
N THR A 337 -32.31 0.57 7.58
CA THR A 337 -32.58 0.53 9.02
C THR A 337 -34.02 0.92 9.30
N THR A 338 -34.76 0.04 9.97
CA THR A 338 -36.15 0.28 10.38
C THR A 338 -36.28 0.52 11.88
N SER A 339 -37.16 1.45 12.24
CA SER A 339 -37.47 1.83 13.62
C SER A 339 -38.89 1.41 14.03
N PRO A 340 -39.19 1.34 15.34
CA PRO A 340 -40.56 1.16 15.82
C PRO A 340 -41.46 2.35 15.43
N LYS A 341 -42.59 2.10 14.75
CA LYS A 341 -43.54 3.15 14.33
C LYS A 341 -44.45 3.66 15.46
N ASN A 342 -44.63 2.89 16.54
CA ASN A 342 -45.61 3.19 17.58
C ASN A 342 -44.97 3.78 18.85
N LYS A 343 -45.54 4.90 19.33
CA LYS A 343 -45.33 5.48 20.68
C LYS A 343 -45.94 4.60 21.78
N THR A 344 -45.73 3.28 21.78
CA THR A 344 -46.05 2.47 22.96
C THR A 344 -44.93 2.67 23.97
N SER A 345 -45.06 3.78 24.68
CA SER A 345 -44.29 4.19 25.84
C SER A 345 -44.42 3.16 26.97
N GLN A 346 -43.56 2.16 26.96
CA GLN A 346 -43.04 1.61 28.21
C GLN A 346 -41.56 1.98 28.25
N LEU A 347 -41.12 2.58 29.36
CA LEU A 347 -39.71 2.65 29.70
C LEU A 347 -39.20 1.20 29.78
N GLN A 348 -38.73 0.66 28.66
CA GLN A 348 -38.21 -0.70 28.62
C GLN A 348 -36.91 -0.69 29.43
N ILE A 349 -36.90 -1.48 30.51
CA ILE A 349 -35.66 -1.78 31.21
C ILE A 349 -34.78 -2.58 30.22
N PRO A 350 -33.48 -2.27 30.08
CA PRO A 350 -32.57 -2.94 29.12
C PRO A 350 -32.27 -4.42 29.40
N THR A 351 -33.24 -5.16 29.97
CA THR A 351 -33.06 -6.51 30.49
C THR A 351 -33.88 -7.55 29.74
N LYS A 352 -34.84 -7.13 28.91
CA LYS A 352 -35.63 -8.01 28.04
C LYS A 352 -35.97 -7.32 26.71
N ILE A 353 -35.65 -7.98 25.59
CA ILE A 353 -36.35 -7.74 24.33
C ILE A 353 -37.82 -8.06 24.60
N ASN A 354 -38.74 -7.16 24.27
CA ASN A 354 -40.17 -7.42 24.48
C ASN A 354 -40.62 -8.58 23.58
N CYS A 355 -40.64 -9.79 24.14
CA CYS A 355 -40.95 -11.03 23.44
C CYS A 355 -42.39 -11.49 23.69
N THR A 356 -43.32 -10.57 24.04
CA THR A 356 -44.74 -10.94 24.06
C THR A 356 -45.18 -11.42 22.67
N PRO A 357 -46.11 -12.39 22.55
CA PRO A 357 -46.55 -12.92 21.25
C PRO A 357 -46.96 -11.84 20.25
N TYR A 358 -47.60 -10.76 20.74
CA TYR A 358 -47.99 -9.59 19.94
C TYR A 358 -46.78 -8.81 19.41
N CYS A 359 -45.76 -8.58 20.24
CA CYS A 359 -44.53 -7.91 19.81
C CYS A 359 -43.70 -8.76 18.85
N VAL A 360 -43.72 -10.09 18.97
CA VAL A 360 -42.98 -11.00 18.08
C VAL A 360 -43.50 -10.91 16.63
N ALA A 361 -44.81 -10.91 16.42
CA ALA A 361 -45.39 -10.77 15.07
C ALA A 361 -45.08 -9.41 14.44
N GLN A 362 -45.20 -8.31 15.20
CA GLN A 362 -44.83 -6.97 14.70
C GLN A 362 -43.33 -6.80 14.46
N ASN A 363 -42.50 -7.51 15.24
CA ASN A 363 -41.05 -7.53 15.03
C ASN A 363 -40.70 -8.27 13.73
N LYS A 364 -41.36 -9.40 13.45
CA LYS A 364 -41.24 -10.12 12.17
C LYS A 364 -41.57 -9.22 10.99
N GLU A 365 -42.77 -8.63 10.95
CA GLU A 365 -43.23 -7.79 9.83
C GLU A 365 -42.27 -6.62 9.52
N ARG A 366 -41.70 -6.01 10.57
CA ARG A 366 -40.75 -4.91 10.41
C ARG A 366 -39.39 -5.38 9.90
N LEU A 367 -38.93 -6.55 10.32
CA LEU A 367 -37.71 -7.14 9.78
C LEU A 367 -37.92 -7.57 8.32
N GLU A 368 -39.07 -8.15 7.97
CA GLU A 368 -39.45 -8.47 6.58
C GLU A 368 -39.44 -7.22 5.70
N ARG A 369 -40.03 -6.13 6.20
CA ARG A 369 -39.99 -4.83 5.52
C ARG A 369 -38.55 -4.35 5.33
N CYS A 370 -37.71 -4.42 6.37
CA CYS A 370 -36.30 -4.01 6.32
C CYS A 370 -35.54 -4.79 5.24
N LEU A 371 -35.70 -6.11 5.22
CA LEU A 371 -35.12 -7.00 4.21
C LEU A 371 -35.64 -6.64 2.82
N GLY A 372 -36.97 -6.63 2.64
CA GLY A 372 -37.61 -6.33 1.36
C GLY A 372 -37.24 -4.95 0.81
N GLU A 373 -37.17 -3.91 1.65
CA GLU A 373 -36.71 -2.58 1.22
C GLU A 373 -35.25 -2.60 0.77
N THR A 374 -34.37 -3.32 1.47
CA THR A 374 -32.96 -3.47 1.08
C THR A 374 -32.81 -4.14 -0.29
N TYR A 375 -33.48 -5.27 -0.51
CA TYR A 375 -33.36 -6.04 -1.77
C TYR A 375 -34.05 -5.35 -2.95
N ASN A 376 -35.21 -4.72 -2.72
CA ASN A 376 -35.89 -3.92 -3.74
C ASN A 376 -35.07 -2.69 -4.15
N ALA A 377 -34.45 -1.99 -3.20
CA ALA A 377 -33.57 -0.85 -3.49
C ALA A 377 -32.29 -1.29 -4.23
N ALA A 378 -31.75 -2.46 -3.86
CA ALA A 378 -30.59 -3.06 -4.49
C ALA A 378 -30.85 -3.54 -5.93
N PHE A 379 -32.10 -3.87 -6.29
CA PHE A 379 -32.40 -4.62 -7.53
C PHE A 379 -31.65 -5.97 -7.59
N VAL A 380 -31.56 -6.66 -6.45
CA VAL A 380 -30.92 -7.98 -6.35
C VAL A 380 -32.00 -9.03 -6.10
N ASP A 381 -31.97 -10.11 -6.89
CA ASP A 381 -32.82 -11.26 -6.67
C ASP A 381 -32.47 -11.92 -5.33
N GLU A 382 -33.47 -12.13 -4.49
CA GLU A 382 -33.31 -12.70 -3.17
C GLU A 382 -32.63 -14.08 -3.22
N ARG A 383 -32.75 -14.81 -4.34
CA ARG A 383 -32.16 -16.14 -4.57
C ARG A 383 -30.67 -16.10 -4.86
N ASP A 384 -30.11 -14.94 -5.21
CA ASP A 384 -28.66 -14.74 -5.45
C ASP A 384 -27.87 -14.55 -4.15
N VAL A 385 -28.56 -14.34 -3.02
CA VAL A 385 -27.96 -14.25 -1.69
C VAL A 385 -27.49 -15.64 -1.25
N GLY A 386 -26.19 -15.80 -1.06
CA GLY A 386 -25.61 -17.08 -0.67
C GLY A 386 -25.68 -17.36 0.82
N TYR A 387 -25.61 -16.31 1.62
CA TYR A 387 -25.44 -16.40 3.06
C TYR A 387 -26.09 -15.23 3.79
N VAL A 388 -26.70 -15.47 4.96
CA VAL A 388 -27.11 -14.42 5.89
C VAL A 388 -26.46 -14.64 7.26
N GLU A 389 -25.72 -13.64 7.71
CA GLU A 389 -25.17 -13.54 9.05
C GLU A 389 -26.25 -12.98 9.99
N LEU A 390 -26.72 -13.82 10.91
CA LEU A 390 -27.77 -13.49 11.86
C LEU A 390 -27.23 -12.68 13.04
N SER A 391 -28.10 -11.83 13.61
CA SER A 391 -27.75 -11.08 14.82
C SER A 391 -27.66 -11.98 16.06
N GLU A 392 -28.47 -13.05 16.09
CA GLU A 392 -28.59 -14.10 17.11
C GLU A 392 -28.30 -13.68 18.58
N TYR A 393 -29.37 -13.40 19.32
CA TYR A 393 -29.31 -12.97 20.72
C TYR A 393 -29.29 -14.10 21.76
N GLY A 394 -29.40 -15.35 21.34
CA GLY A 394 -29.53 -16.50 22.24
C GLY A 394 -30.86 -16.61 22.97
N HIS A 395 -31.85 -15.78 22.62
CA HIS A 395 -33.22 -15.88 23.08
C HIS A 395 -34.09 -16.52 21.99
N ASN A 396 -34.75 -17.65 22.30
CA ASN A 396 -35.45 -18.47 21.31
C ASN A 396 -36.47 -17.69 20.48
N SER A 397 -37.24 -16.80 21.11
CA SER A 397 -38.24 -16.00 20.40
C SER A 397 -37.63 -15.04 19.37
N VAL A 398 -36.41 -14.54 19.63
CA VAL A 398 -35.72 -13.60 18.74
C VAL A 398 -35.18 -14.33 17.52
N THR A 399 -34.44 -15.41 17.76
CA THR A 399 -33.96 -16.30 16.68
C THR A 399 -35.13 -16.81 15.84
N LYS A 400 -36.27 -17.13 16.49
CA LYS A 400 -37.48 -17.58 15.79
C LYS A 400 -38.00 -16.53 14.82
N PHE A 401 -38.31 -15.30 15.25
CA PHE A 401 -38.85 -14.31 14.31
C PHE A 401 -37.83 -13.86 13.26
N GLU A 402 -36.53 -13.87 13.60
CA GLU A 402 -35.46 -13.52 12.65
C GLU A 402 -35.39 -14.53 11.50
N LEU A 403 -35.38 -15.83 11.83
CA LEU A 403 -35.39 -16.90 10.83
C LEU A 403 -36.69 -16.95 10.04
N ASP A 404 -37.82 -16.68 10.68
CA ASP A 404 -39.15 -16.67 10.04
C ASP A 404 -39.25 -15.53 9.00
N ALA A 405 -38.81 -14.32 9.36
CA ALA A 405 -38.73 -13.19 8.42
C ALA A 405 -37.77 -13.46 7.25
N ILE A 406 -36.60 -14.06 7.53
CA ILE A 406 -35.64 -14.46 6.49
C ILE A 406 -36.26 -15.52 5.57
N PHE A 407 -37.02 -16.46 6.10
CA PHE A 407 -37.66 -17.48 5.27
C PHE A 407 -38.65 -16.86 4.30
N ASP A 408 -39.55 -16.02 4.80
CA ASP A 408 -40.61 -15.42 3.99
C ASP A 408 -40.06 -14.48 2.91
N VAL A 409 -38.98 -13.74 3.19
CA VAL A 409 -38.39 -12.82 2.21
C VAL A 409 -37.36 -13.50 1.30
N LEU A 410 -36.44 -14.28 1.86
CA LEU A 410 -35.25 -14.75 1.13
C LEU A 410 -35.30 -16.21 0.70
N ALA A 411 -36.10 -17.04 1.36
CA ALA A 411 -36.09 -18.49 1.14
C ALA A 411 -37.39 -19.09 0.62
N PHE A 412 -38.49 -18.33 0.57
CA PHE A 412 -39.81 -18.80 0.16
C PHE A 412 -39.78 -19.52 -1.19
N ASP A 413 -39.18 -18.90 -2.21
CA ASP A 413 -39.07 -19.41 -3.59
C ASP A 413 -37.80 -20.26 -3.85
N ARG A 414 -37.06 -20.65 -2.80
CA ARG A 414 -35.86 -21.48 -2.95
C ARG A 414 -36.17 -22.96 -3.10
N THR A 415 -35.21 -23.68 -3.69
CA THR A 415 -35.25 -25.13 -3.84
C THR A 415 -34.15 -25.79 -3.00
N PRO A 416 -34.25 -27.11 -2.71
CA PRO A 416 -33.20 -27.86 -2.02
C PRO A 416 -31.79 -27.77 -2.65
N ASN A 417 -31.73 -27.48 -3.95
CA ASN A 417 -30.48 -27.35 -4.72
C ASN A 417 -29.89 -25.93 -4.69
N ASN A 418 -30.65 -24.94 -4.22
CA ASN A 418 -30.18 -23.57 -3.98
C ASN A 418 -30.64 -23.09 -2.59
N PRO A 419 -30.19 -23.73 -1.50
CA PRO A 419 -30.57 -23.33 -0.15
C PRO A 419 -29.93 -21.98 0.20
N LEU A 420 -30.59 -21.22 1.08
CA LEU A 420 -29.96 -20.10 1.76
C LEU A 420 -29.15 -20.62 2.95
N PHE A 421 -27.88 -20.27 3.04
CA PHE A 421 -27.08 -20.58 4.22
C PHE A 421 -27.25 -19.50 5.28
N VAL A 422 -27.34 -19.90 6.54
CA VAL A 422 -27.45 -18.98 7.68
C VAL A 422 -26.49 -19.38 8.79
N GLY A 423 -26.02 -18.40 9.55
CA GLY A 423 -25.12 -18.62 10.66
C GLY A 423 -24.92 -17.37 11.51
N SER A 424 -24.21 -17.49 12.63
CA SER A 424 -23.89 -16.34 13.48
C SER A 424 -22.53 -16.48 14.14
N VAL A 425 -21.77 -15.39 14.20
CA VAL A 425 -20.49 -15.28 14.90
C VAL A 425 -20.68 -15.18 16.41
N THR A 426 -21.80 -14.61 16.84
CA THR A 426 -22.13 -14.39 18.26
C THR A 426 -22.15 -15.69 19.04
N THR A 427 -22.52 -16.80 18.38
CA THR A 427 -22.60 -18.10 19.04
C THR A 427 -21.24 -18.78 19.24
N SER A 428 -20.26 -18.42 18.42
CA SER A 428 -18.89 -18.95 18.49
C SER A 428 -18.02 -18.11 19.44
N ILE A 429 -18.10 -16.78 19.32
CA ILE A 429 -17.17 -15.85 20.00
C ILE A 429 -17.81 -15.17 21.21
N GLY A 430 -19.15 -15.17 21.31
CA GLY A 430 -19.91 -14.38 22.26
C GLY A 430 -20.39 -13.06 21.66
N HIS A 431 -21.20 -12.32 22.44
CA HIS A 431 -21.86 -11.10 21.99
C HIS A 431 -20.97 -9.87 22.20
N ALA A 432 -20.63 -9.19 21.11
CA ALA A 432 -19.71 -8.05 21.08
C ALA A 432 -20.39 -6.68 21.28
N GLY A 433 -21.53 -6.65 21.96
CA GLY A 433 -22.31 -5.43 22.20
C GLY A 433 -22.44 -4.51 20.96
N PRO A 434 -22.10 -3.20 21.05
CA PRO A 434 -22.09 -2.26 19.92
C PRO A 434 -21.14 -2.61 18.76
N ALA A 435 -20.14 -3.48 18.98
CA ALA A 435 -19.22 -3.97 17.95
C ALA A 435 -19.72 -5.22 17.21
N SER A 436 -20.92 -5.73 17.51
CA SER A 436 -21.42 -6.97 16.90
C SER A 436 -21.59 -6.87 15.38
N GLY A 437 -22.10 -5.74 14.89
CA GLY A 437 -22.24 -5.51 13.44
C GLY A 437 -20.91 -5.54 12.69
N ILE A 438 -19.88 -4.88 13.22
CA ILE A 438 -18.55 -4.90 12.60
C ILE A 438 -17.92 -6.30 12.62
N LEU A 439 -18.10 -7.05 13.72
CA LEU A 439 -17.61 -8.42 13.85
C LEU A 439 -18.27 -9.35 12.81
N SER A 440 -19.58 -9.21 12.61
CA SER A 440 -20.35 -9.93 11.59
C SER A 440 -19.84 -9.61 10.18
N ILE A 441 -19.59 -8.34 9.85
CA ILE A 441 -19.01 -7.94 8.56
C ILE A 441 -17.63 -8.58 8.36
N ILE A 442 -16.77 -8.56 9.39
CA ILE A 442 -15.42 -9.13 9.30
C ILE A 442 -15.47 -10.64 9.07
N LYS A 443 -16.37 -11.39 9.74
CA LYS A 443 -16.60 -12.82 9.45
C LYS A 443 -17.07 -13.05 8.01
N VAL A 444 -17.97 -12.21 7.50
CA VAL A 444 -18.43 -12.31 6.10
C VAL A 444 -17.28 -12.04 5.12
N ILE A 445 -16.42 -11.06 5.39
CA ILE A 445 -15.21 -10.79 4.58
C ILE A 445 -14.26 -11.99 4.62
N ILE A 446 -13.99 -12.58 5.79
CA ILE A 446 -13.22 -13.82 5.93
C ILE A 446 -13.84 -14.92 5.05
N SER A 447 -15.17 -15.03 5.05
CA SER A 447 -15.88 -16.02 4.25
C SER A 447 -15.75 -15.79 2.74
N MET A 448 -15.85 -14.52 2.32
CA MET A 448 -15.74 -14.10 0.91
C MET A 448 -14.33 -14.33 0.37
N GLU A 449 -13.28 -13.96 1.12
CA GLU A 449 -11.89 -14.13 0.68
C GLU A 449 -11.47 -15.61 0.60
N ASN A 450 -11.97 -16.45 1.52
CA ASN A 450 -11.65 -17.89 1.55
C ASN A 450 -12.63 -18.76 0.73
N ASN A 451 -13.71 -18.18 0.17
CA ASN A 451 -14.84 -18.91 -0.42
C ASN A 451 -15.44 -19.99 0.50
N LEU A 452 -15.35 -19.80 1.82
CA LEU A 452 -15.69 -20.80 2.82
C LEU A 452 -16.29 -20.10 4.03
N ILE A 453 -17.52 -20.44 4.38
CA ILE A 453 -18.24 -19.91 5.53
C ILE A 453 -17.77 -20.70 6.76
N PRO A 454 -17.22 -20.04 7.80
CA PRO A 454 -16.87 -20.72 9.05
C PRO A 454 -18.11 -21.30 9.73
N SER A 455 -17.95 -22.48 10.35
CA SER A 455 -19.03 -23.13 11.09
C SER A 455 -19.57 -22.27 12.23
N THR A 456 -20.89 -22.27 12.36
CA THR A 456 -21.65 -21.75 13.48
C THR A 456 -21.71 -22.78 14.58
N GLN A 457 -21.32 -22.40 15.79
CA GLN A 457 -21.36 -23.28 16.96
C GLN A 457 -22.61 -23.00 17.78
N ARG A 458 -23.13 -23.97 18.54
CA ARG A 458 -24.08 -23.72 19.66
C ARG A 458 -25.34 -22.91 19.31
N MET A 459 -25.74 -22.83 18.04
CA MET A 459 -27.00 -22.20 17.63
C MET A 459 -28.16 -23.04 18.15
N ASN A 460 -29.21 -22.40 18.67
CA ASN A 460 -30.34 -23.13 19.22
C ASN A 460 -31.29 -23.61 18.12
N LEU A 461 -31.30 -24.93 17.88
CA LEU A 461 -32.17 -25.59 16.91
C LEU A 461 -33.66 -25.52 17.24
N PHE A 462 -34.05 -25.27 18.49
CA PHE A 462 -35.47 -25.19 18.88
C PHE A 462 -36.26 -24.19 18.03
N ALA A 463 -35.65 -23.06 17.66
CA ALA A 463 -36.30 -22.08 16.80
C ALA A 463 -36.62 -22.67 15.42
N LEU A 464 -35.67 -23.40 14.81
CA LEU A 464 -35.83 -24.10 13.53
C LEU A 464 -36.90 -25.20 13.63
N ASP A 465 -36.81 -26.05 14.65
CA ASP A 465 -37.76 -27.15 14.86
C ASP A 465 -39.20 -26.63 15.06
N SER A 466 -39.35 -25.53 15.82
CA SER A 466 -40.65 -24.94 16.15
C SER A 466 -41.33 -24.19 15.00
N LEU A 467 -40.58 -23.85 13.95
CA LEU A 467 -41.11 -23.19 12.76
C LEU A 467 -41.50 -24.20 11.67
N GLY A 468 -41.05 -25.46 11.78
CA GLY A 468 -41.23 -26.45 10.73
C GLY A 468 -40.61 -26.01 9.40
N LEU A 469 -39.61 -25.12 9.45
CA LEU A 469 -38.92 -24.62 8.27
C LEU A 469 -38.38 -25.81 7.48
N ASP A 470 -38.62 -25.83 6.18
CA ASP A 470 -38.04 -26.86 5.32
C ASP A 470 -36.52 -26.73 5.40
N SER A 471 -35.89 -27.64 6.15
CA SER A 471 -34.43 -27.74 6.33
C SER A 471 -33.69 -27.93 5.01
N LYS A 472 -34.42 -28.10 3.91
CA LYS A 472 -33.90 -28.10 2.56
C LYS A 472 -33.74 -26.70 1.96
N LYS A 473 -34.51 -25.69 2.38
CA LYS A 473 -34.47 -24.32 1.84
C LYS A 473 -33.58 -23.36 2.65
N ILE A 474 -33.56 -23.49 3.97
CA ILE A 474 -32.61 -22.79 4.86
C ILE A 474 -31.69 -23.80 5.52
N LYS A 475 -30.38 -23.59 5.42
CA LYS A 475 -29.36 -24.46 6.01
C LYS A 475 -28.47 -23.70 6.98
N VAL A 476 -28.50 -24.12 8.24
CA VAL A 476 -27.54 -23.62 9.23
C VAL A 476 -26.16 -24.20 8.94
N VAL A 477 -25.15 -23.36 8.95
CA VAL A 477 -23.76 -23.74 8.66
C VAL A 477 -23.13 -24.37 9.91
N PHE A 478 -23.29 -25.69 10.13
CA PHE A 478 -22.67 -26.39 11.27
C PHE A 478 -21.24 -26.89 11.02
N GLU A 479 -20.85 -26.94 9.74
CA GLU A 479 -19.51 -27.29 9.30
C GLU A 479 -19.02 -26.21 8.32
N ASN A 480 -17.70 -26.11 8.12
CA ASN A 480 -17.14 -25.13 7.20
C ASN A 480 -17.70 -25.41 5.79
N THR A 481 -18.52 -24.49 5.28
CA THR A 481 -19.35 -24.73 4.09
C THR A 481 -18.96 -23.78 2.96
N PRO A 482 -18.79 -24.24 1.71
CA PRO A 482 -18.48 -23.35 0.58
C PRO A 482 -19.50 -22.22 0.43
N LEU A 483 -19.02 -20.99 0.25
CA LEU A 483 -19.89 -19.84 0.00
C LEU A 483 -20.48 -19.92 -1.41
N SER A 484 -21.79 -20.15 -1.49
CA SER A 484 -22.56 -20.05 -2.74
C SER A 484 -22.88 -18.58 -3.06
N GLY A 485 -23.09 -18.23 -4.33
CA GLY A 485 -23.44 -16.86 -4.74
C GLY A 485 -22.36 -15.80 -4.53
N ASP A 486 -22.70 -14.55 -4.86
CA ASP A 486 -21.82 -13.38 -4.71
C ASP A 486 -22.22 -12.44 -3.56
N TYR A 487 -23.43 -12.61 -3.04
CA TYR A 487 -24.02 -11.72 -2.04
C TYR A 487 -24.14 -12.38 -0.67
N ALA A 488 -23.93 -11.59 0.39
CA ALA A 488 -24.23 -11.98 1.75
C ALA A 488 -24.98 -10.86 2.49
N GLY A 489 -26.02 -11.22 3.21
CA GLY A 489 -26.78 -10.33 4.08
C GLY A 489 -26.26 -10.35 5.52
N ILE A 490 -26.38 -9.24 6.24
CA ILE A 490 -25.97 -9.11 7.65
C ILE A 490 -27.08 -8.43 8.42
N ASN A 491 -27.57 -9.08 9.46
CA ASN A 491 -28.59 -8.52 10.36
C ASN A 491 -27.95 -7.94 11.63
N SER A 492 -28.54 -6.86 12.14
CA SER A 492 -28.32 -6.41 13.51
C SER A 492 -29.62 -5.96 14.15
N ILE A 493 -29.85 -6.40 15.39
CA ILE A 493 -31.08 -6.16 16.15
C ILE A 493 -30.74 -5.43 17.46
N SER A 494 -31.46 -4.35 17.78
CA SER A 494 -31.37 -3.65 19.07
C SER A 494 -32.41 -4.18 20.06
N PHE A 495 -32.14 -4.06 21.36
CA PHE A 495 -33.13 -4.31 22.43
C PHE A 495 -34.40 -3.50 22.30
N LYS A 496 -34.29 -2.29 21.74
CA LYS A 496 -35.42 -1.40 21.49
C LYS A 496 -36.18 -1.77 20.20
N ASN A 497 -35.91 -2.96 19.66
CA ASN A 497 -36.44 -3.50 18.42
C ASN A 497 -36.24 -2.58 17.20
N TYR A 498 -35.05 -1.97 17.09
CA TYR A 498 -34.58 -1.46 15.80
C TYR A 498 -33.97 -2.62 15.01
N PHE A 499 -34.10 -2.58 13.69
CA PHE A 499 -33.54 -3.59 12.80
C PHE A 499 -32.73 -2.92 11.71
N SER A 500 -31.56 -3.47 11.40
CA SER A 500 -30.74 -3.04 10.28
C SER A 500 -30.28 -4.26 9.50
N HIS A 501 -30.33 -4.13 8.19
CA HIS A 501 -29.86 -5.15 7.26
C HIS A 501 -28.88 -4.55 6.26
N ALA A 502 -27.69 -5.14 6.14
CA ALA A 502 -26.70 -4.74 5.14
C ALA A 502 -26.47 -5.86 4.12
N LEU A 503 -26.43 -5.49 2.85
CA LEU A 503 -26.14 -6.38 1.74
C LEU A 503 -24.73 -6.13 1.20
N LEU A 504 -23.86 -7.14 1.31
CA LEU A 504 -22.50 -7.09 0.80
C LEU A 504 -22.37 -7.94 -0.47
N ARG A 505 -21.62 -7.44 -1.46
CA ARG A 505 -21.21 -8.19 -2.65
C ARG A 505 -19.71 -8.43 -2.64
N ARG A 506 -19.27 -9.68 -2.78
CA ARG A 506 -17.84 -10.02 -2.85
C ARG A 506 -17.17 -9.43 -4.10
N ASN A 507 -15.85 -9.23 -4.05
CA ASN A 507 -15.08 -8.92 -5.26
C ASN A 507 -15.07 -10.12 -6.21
N THR A 508 -15.54 -9.96 -7.44
CA THR A 508 -15.64 -11.04 -8.43
C THR A 508 -14.36 -11.25 -9.23
N LYS A 509 -13.40 -10.32 -9.16
CA LYS A 509 -12.09 -10.49 -9.81
C LYS A 509 -11.29 -11.56 -9.06
N VAL A 510 -10.94 -12.66 -9.74
CA VAL A 510 -10.11 -13.75 -9.20
C VAL A 510 -8.81 -13.87 -9.98
N TYR A 511 -7.79 -14.50 -9.39
CA TYR A 511 -6.57 -14.85 -10.12
C TYR A 511 -6.90 -15.84 -11.24
N GLY A 512 -6.70 -15.43 -12.50
CA GLY A 512 -6.95 -16.27 -13.67
C GLY A 512 -5.67 -16.83 -14.28
N GLU A 513 -5.76 -17.98 -14.94
CA GLU A 513 -4.65 -18.65 -15.65
C GLU A 513 -3.99 -17.76 -16.72
N ASN A 514 -4.74 -16.80 -17.28
CA ASN A 514 -4.28 -15.87 -18.32
C ASN A 514 -3.59 -14.60 -17.77
N MET A 515 -3.47 -14.43 -16.45
CA MET A 515 -2.72 -13.29 -15.91
C MET A 515 -1.23 -13.49 -16.09
N LYS A 516 -0.59 -12.56 -16.80
CA LYS A 516 0.86 -12.60 -17.06
C LYS A 516 1.60 -12.48 -15.74
N LYS A 517 2.24 -13.57 -15.33
CA LYS A 517 3.20 -13.57 -14.23
C LYS A 517 4.38 -12.67 -14.57
N LEU A 518 4.86 -11.95 -13.57
CA LEU A 518 6.12 -11.26 -13.65
C LEU A 518 7.26 -12.28 -13.82
N LEU A 519 8.11 -12.12 -14.84
CA LEU A 519 9.25 -13.02 -15.11
C LEU A 519 10.58 -12.46 -14.61
N LEU A 520 10.54 -11.29 -13.96
CA LEU A 520 11.70 -10.62 -13.39
C LEU A 520 11.86 -11.00 -11.91
N PRO A 521 13.10 -11.08 -11.41
CA PRO A 521 13.35 -11.10 -9.97
C PRO A 521 12.67 -9.93 -9.26
N LYS A 522 12.10 -10.19 -8.09
CA LYS A 522 11.35 -9.22 -7.28
C LYS A 522 12.27 -8.57 -6.25
N LEU A 523 12.56 -7.29 -6.46
CA LEU A 523 13.19 -6.41 -5.48
C LEU A 523 12.08 -5.75 -4.68
N LEU A 524 11.98 -6.03 -3.39
CA LEU A 524 11.11 -5.30 -2.47
C LEU A 524 11.98 -4.48 -1.55
N VAL A 525 11.86 -3.15 -1.61
CA VAL A 525 12.38 -2.23 -0.59
C VAL A 525 11.26 -1.89 0.37
N TYR A 526 11.54 -1.76 1.66
CA TYR A 526 10.51 -1.38 2.63
C TYR A 526 11.08 -0.69 3.87
N GLN A 527 10.18 -0.24 4.74
CA GLN A 527 10.43 0.56 5.92
C GLN A 527 9.65 0.01 7.11
N GLY A 528 10.25 0.00 8.30
CA GLY A 528 9.66 -0.56 9.52
C GLY A 528 9.90 0.32 10.74
N ARG A 529 8.99 0.20 11.73
CA ARG A 529 9.11 0.85 13.04
C ARG A 529 10.25 0.27 13.85
N SER A 530 10.44 -1.04 13.77
CA SER A 530 11.58 -1.80 14.30
C SER A 530 12.15 -2.74 13.24
N GLN A 531 13.34 -3.29 13.49
CA GLN A 531 13.94 -4.29 12.61
C GLN A 531 13.05 -5.53 12.48
N GLU A 532 12.40 -5.96 13.56
CA GLU A 532 11.48 -7.10 13.59
C GLU A 532 10.23 -6.83 12.73
N SER A 533 9.67 -5.61 12.79
CA SER A 533 8.51 -5.23 11.97
C SER A 533 8.81 -5.30 10.47
N LEU A 534 10.04 -4.93 10.09
CA LEU A 534 10.49 -4.98 8.70
C LEU A 534 10.71 -6.43 8.23
N ILE A 535 11.32 -7.26 9.08
CA ILE A 535 11.51 -8.69 8.81
C ILE A 535 10.18 -9.41 8.65
N GLU A 536 9.16 -9.08 9.46
CA GLU A 536 7.82 -9.65 9.33
C GLU A 536 7.21 -9.37 7.95
N ILE A 537 7.29 -8.13 7.46
CA ILE A 537 6.80 -7.77 6.11
C ILE A 537 7.58 -8.51 5.02
N PHE A 538 8.89 -8.69 5.18
CA PHE A 538 9.70 -9.45 4.22
C PHE A 538 9.35 -10.94 4.21
N ASN A 539 9.16 -11.55 5.37
CA ASN A 539 8.72 -12.94 5.47
C ASN A 539 7.32 -13.13 4.89
N PHE A 540 6.43 -12.15 5.11
CA PHE A 540 5.10 -12.12 4.52
C PHE A 540 5.13 -12.02 2.99
N ALA A 541 5.94 -11.12 2.41
CA ALA A 541 6.09 -11.06 0.96
C ALA A 541 6.64 -12.37 0.37
N ARG A 542 7.55 -13.04 1.10
CA ARG A 542 8.15 -14.32 0.70
C ARG A 542 7.21 -15.51 0.80
N SER A 543 6.19 -15.49 1.66
CA SER A 543 5.23 -16.59 1.73
C SER A 543 4.26 -16.59 0.54
N TYR A 544 4.21 -15.49 -0.22
CA TYR A 544 3.38 -15.35 -1.42
C TYR A 544 4.19 -14.90 -2.65
N PRO A 545 5.23 -15.65 -3.06
CA PRO A 545 6.13 -15.22 -4.13
C PRO A 545 5.45 -15.14 -5.49
N ASN A 546 4.31 -15.80 -5.69
CA ASN A 546 3.53 -15.77 -6.92
C ASN A 546 2.46 -14.67 -6.98
N ASP A 547 2.25 -13.90 -5.90
CA ASP A 547 1.25 -12.83 -5.88
C ASP A 547 1.87 -11.48 -6.32
N ASP A 548 1.75 -11.18 -7.62
CA ASP A 548 2.30 -9.94 -8.19
C ASP A 548 1.52 -8.69 -7.75
N TYR A 549 0.24 -8.82 -7.40
CA TYR A 549 -0.56 -7.70 -6.89
C TYR A 549 -0.14 -7.32 -5.47
N LEU A 550 0.10 -8.31 -4.59
CA LEU A 550 0.66 -8.06 -3.26
C LEU A 550 2.01 -7.35 -3.37
N PHE A 551 2.89 -7.87 -4.22
CA PHE A 551 4.20 -7.26 -4.48
C PHE A 551 4.09 -5.80 -4.94
N GLN A 552 3.20 -5.52 -5.90
CA GLN A 552 2.97 -4.15 -6.37
C GLN A 552 2.45 -3.23 -5.27
N ILE A 553 1.47 -3.68 -4.46
CA ILE A 553 0.92 -2.88 -3.37
C ILE A 553 2.02 -2.52 -2.36
N LEU A 554 2.83 -3.50 -1.94
CA LEU A 554 3.94 -3.27 -1.02
C LEU A 554 4.99 -2.32 -1.60
N CYS A 555 5.33 -2.45 -2.89
CA CYS A 555 6.25 -1.53 -3.57
C CYS A 555 5.71 -0.08 -3.58
N GLU A 556 4.42 0.11 -3.81
CA GLU A 556 3.80 1.43 -3.80
C GLU A 556 3.71 2.03 -2.38
N GLN A 557 3.57 1.18 -1.35
CA GLN A 557 3.54 1.59 0.06
C GLN A 557 4.93 1.89 0.64
N ALA A 558 6.00 1.33 0.07
CA ALA A 558 7.35 1.38 0.61
C ALA A 558 7.93 2.78 0.84
N HIS A 559 7.38 3.81 0.19
CA HIS A 559 7.85 5.20 0.33
C HIS A 559 7.19 5.89 1.54
N MET A 560 7.66 5.54 2.74
CA MET A 560 7.19 6.09 4.02
C MET A 560 8.15 7.16 4.57
N ASP A 561 7.69 7.92 5.57
CA ASP A 561 8.52 8.94 6.22
C ASP A 561 9.67 8.28 7.01
N LYS A 562 10.91 8.58 6.62
CA LYS A 562 12.14 8.02 7.23
C LYS A 562 12.27 8.34 8.71
N LYS A 563 11.70 9.46 9.17
CA LYS A 563 11.72 9.85 10.59
C LYS A 563 10.80 8.95 11.41
N LEU A 564 9.65 8.61 10.85
CA LEU A 564 8.69 7.71 11.46
C LEU A 564 9.08 6.24 11.26
N PHE A 565 9.82 5.90 10.22
CA PHE A 565 10.25 4.53 9.91
C PHE A 565 11.76 4.47 9.67
N PRO A 566 12.57 4.46 10.75
CA PRO A 566 14.02 4.54 10.63
C PRO A 566 14.65 3.24 10.12
N ASN A 567 14.01 2.08 10.30
CA ASN A 567 14.55 0.81 9.81
C ASN A 567 14.21 0.64 8.33
N ARG A 568 15.24 0.48 7.49
CA ARG A 568 15.11 0.36 6.03
C ARG A 568 15.80 -0.91 5.58
N GLY A 569 15.22 -1.61 4.63
CA GLY A 569 15.83 -2.81 4.08
C GLY A 569 15.33 -3.13 2.70
N TYR A 570 15.92 -4.15 2.10
CA TYR A 570 15.39 -4.78 0.90
C TYR A 570 15.50 -6.30 0.98
N ILE A 571 14.65 -6.96 0.21
CA ILE A 571 14.80 -8.36 -0.18
C ILE A 571 14.79 -8.47 -1.70
N LEU A 572 15.57 -9.40 -2.22
CA LEU A 572 15.55 -9.80 -3.62
C LEU A 572 15.28 -11.31 -3.70
N TYR A 573 14.19 -11.68 -4.36
CA TYR A 573 13.73 -13.07 -4.46
C TYR A 573 13.10 -13.38 -5.82
N ASN A 574 13.07 -14.66 -6.19
CA ASN A 574 12.50 -15.16 -7.44
C ASN A 574 11.16 -15.87 -7.20
N ASN A 575 10.40 -16.06 -8.27
CA ASN A 575 9.07 -16.68 -8.22
C ASN A 575 9.12 -18.21 -8.12
N ASP A 576 10.24 -18.83 -8.48
CA ASP A 576 10.30 -20.26 -8.80
C ASP A 576 10.64 -21.16 -7.61
N ASN A 577 11.28 -20.66 -6.54
CA ASN A 577 11.58 -21.45 -5.33
C ASN A 577 11.65 -20.60 -4.05
N ALA A 578 10.86 -20.95 -3.03
CA ALA A 578 10.92 -20.31 -1.71
C ALA A 578 12.26 -20.53 -0.96
N ASN A 579 13.06 -21.51 -1.42
CA ASN A 579 14.36 -21.90 -0.87
C ASN A 579 15.56 -21.26 -1.61
N ASP A 580 15.35 -20.41 -2.61
CA ASP A 580 16.45 -19.71 -3.28
C ASP A 580 17.18 -18.77 -2.31
N GLU A 581 18.47 -18.51 -2.57
CA GLU A 581 19.26 -17.55 -1.79
C GLU A 581 18.62 -16.15 -1.87
N VAL A 582 18.06 -15.69 -0.75
CA VAL A 582 17.46 -14.36 -0.65
C VAL A 582 18.53 -13.37 -0.23
N MET A 583 18.85 -12.44 -1.11
CA MET A 583 19.69 -11.30 -0.75
C MET A 583 18.86 -10.34 0.09
N THR A 584 19.28 -10.13 1.34
CA THR A 584 18.63 -9.23 2.30
C THR A 584 19.68 -8.35 2.94
N GLU A 585 19.44 -7.04 2.97
CA GLU A 585 20.22 -6.10 3.78
C GLU A 585 19.25 -5.20 4.52
N ILE A 586 19.52 -4.97 5.80
CA ILE A 586 18.76 -4.06 6.66
C ILE A 586 19.74 -3.07 7.26
N GLY A 587 19.36 -1.80 7.28
CA GLY A 587 20.09 -0.73 7.94
C GLY A 587 19.13 0.22 8.64
N MET A 588 19.71 1.10 9.45
CA MET A 588 18.97 2.16 10.13
C MET A 588 19.30 3.50 9.46
N TRP A 589 18.27 4.27 9.16
CA TRP A 589 18.42 5.63 8.66
C TRP A 589 18.90 6.54 9.80
N ASP A 590 19.89 7.38 9.49
CA ASP A 590 20.47 8.36 10.39
C ASP A 590 20.23 9.77 9.83
N GLU A 591 19.55 10.61 10.60
CA GLU A 591 19.25 12.00 10.23
C GLU A 591 20.52 12.86 10.15
N ASN A 592 21.59 12.50 10.86
CA ASN A 592 22.84 13.26 10.87
C ASN A 592 23.69 13.05 9.61
N ILE A 593 23.40 12.02 8.82
CA ILE A 593 24.18 11.66 7.63
C ILE A 593 23.44 12.11 6.38
N GLN A 594 23.84 13.28 5.84
CA GLN A 594 23.34 13.76 4.56
C GLN A 594 24.22 13.24 3.41
N ARG A 595 23.73 12.24 2.67
CA ARG A 595 24.46 11.67 1.54
C ARG A 595 24.12 12.37 0.23
N SER A 596 25.13 12.93 -0.44
CA SER A 596 24.99 13.40 -1.83
C SER A 596 25.23 12.24 -2.80
N ILE A 597 24.51 12.23 -3.93
CA ILE A 597 24.64 11.17 -4.96
C ILE A 597 25.51 11.68 -6.10
N TRP A 598 26.56 10.94 -6.46
CA TRP A 598 27.47 11.29 -7.55
C TRP A 598 27.42 10.22 -8.62
N PHE A 599 27.21 10.62 -9.87
CA PHE A 599 27.30 9.71 -11.01
C PHE A 599 28.67 9.81 -11.65
N PHE A 600 29.35 8.67 -11.73
CA PHE A 600 30.64 8.52 -12.37
C PHE A 600 30.45 7.73 -13.67
N PHE A 601 30.61 8.39 -14.81
CA PHE A 601 30.48 7.74 -16.11
C PHE A 601 31.85 7.31 -16.65
N LYS A 602 31.94 6.04 -17.04
CA LYS A 602 33.06 5.51 -17.81
C LYS A 602 32.57 4.48 -18.80
N LEU A 603 32.81 4.71 -20.08
CA LEU A 603 32.71 3.68 -21.12
C LEU A 603 33.99 2.86 -21.19
N ASP A 604 33.83 1.61 -21.62
CA ASP A 604 34.85 0.58 -21.66
C ASP A 604 34.57 -0.47 -22.74
N GLY A 605 35.43 -1.47 -22.84
CA GLY A 605 35.32 -2.62 -23.75
C GLY A 605 34.30 -3.67 -23.34
N ASP A 606 33.34 -3.33 -22.48
CA ASP A 606 32.37 -4.28 -21.93
C ASP A 606 31.42 -4.89 -22.96
N ASP A 607 30.82 -6.02 -22.61
CA ASP A 607 29.79 -6.68 -23.41
C ASP A 607 28.42 -5.97 -23.26
N TYR A 608 28.32 -4.78 -23.83
CA TYR A 608 27.07 -3.99 -23.85
C TYR A 608 25.92 -4.71 -24.55
N ILE A 609 26.19 -5.65 -25.46
CA ILE A 609 25.15 -6.44 -26.11
C ILE A 609 24.49 -7.35 -25.08
N ARG A 610 25.29 -8.04 -24.27
CA ARG A 610 24.79 -8.88 -23.17
C ARG A 610 24.00 -8.06 -22.16
N TYR A 611 24.52 -6.91 -21.70
CA TYR A 611 23.79 -6.02 -20.79
C TYR A 611 22.46 -5.53 -21.40
N GLY A 612 22.48 -5.05 -22.64
CA GLY A 612 21.28 -4.56 -23.31
C GLY A 612 20.22 -5.65 -23.50
N LYS A 613 20.63 -6.89 -23.81
CA LYS A 613 19.74 -8.03 -23.98
C LYS A 613 19.05 -8.48 -22.69
N GLU A 614 19.77 -8.47 -21.56
CA GLU A 614 19.16 -8.83 -20.28
C GLU A 614 18.29 -7.68 -19.74
N LEU A 615 18.80 -6.46 -19.74
CA LEU A 615 18.13 -5.32 -19.11
C LEU A 615 16.92 -4.81 -19.91
N MET A 616 16.77 -5.15 -21.19
CA MET A 616 15.55 -4.84 -21.96
C MET A 616 14.29 -5.54 -21.44
N LYS A 617 14.41 -6.47 -20.49
CA LYS A 617 13.25 -7.01 -19.78
C LYS A 617 12.63 -5.97 -18.81
N ILE A 618 13.39 -4.96 -18.40
CA ILE A 618 12.92 -3.85 -17.55
C ILE A 618 12.25 -2.78 -18.43
N PRO A 619 11.00 -2.36 -18.15
CA PRO A 619 10.21 -1.50 -19.05
C PRO A 619 10.87 -0.17 -19.41
N TYR A 620 11.32 0.62 -18.43
CA TYR A 620 11.92 1.94 -18.70
C TYR A 620 13.24 1.85 -19.44
N PHE A 621 14.01 0.80 -19.19
CA PHE A 621 15.25 0.53 -19.92
C PHE A 621 14.96 0.22 -21.40
N ASP A 622 14.02 -0.69 -21.68
CA ASP A 622 13.59 -1.02 -23.06
C ASP A 622 13.02 0.19 -23.80
N ILE A 623 12.20 1.00 -23.13
CA ILE A 623 11.64 2.22 -23.72
C ILE A 623 12.76 3.18 -24.16
N SER A 624 13.75 3.44 -23.30
CA SER A 624 14.88 4.30 -23.67
C SER A 624 15.72 3.71 -24.81
N LEU A 625 15.97 2.40 -24.76
CA LEU A 625 16.77 1.69 -25.76
C LEU A 625 16.10 1.69 -27.15
N ARG A 626 14.78 1.46 -27.22
CA ARG A 626 13.98 1.59 -28.45
C ARG A 626 14.02 2.99 -29.02
N TYR A 627 13.91 4.01 -28.16
CA TYR A 627 13.95 5.40 -28.59
C TYR A 627 15.26 5.72 -29.30
N SER A 628 16.40 5.40 -28.66
CA SER A 628 17.73 5.63 -29.20
C SER A 628 17.95 4.90 -30.52
N SER A 629 17.54 3.64 -30.61
CA SER A 629 17.66 2.86 -31.84
C SER A 629 16.78 3.39 -32.98
N LYS A 630 15.56 3.86 -32.68
CA LYS A 630 14.67 4.45 -33.68
C LYS A 630 15.26 5.71 -34.29
N TYR A 631 15.91 6.54 -33.47
CA TYR A 631 16.61 7.74 -33.94
C TYR A 631 17.81 7.38 -34.83
N LEU A 632 18.69 6.49 -34.34
CA LEU A 632 19.88 6.03 -35.08
C LEU A 632 19.52 5.38 -36.43
N TYR A 633 18.42 4.61 -36.47
CA TYR A 633 17.94 3.99 -37.71
C TYR A 633 17.47 5.04 -38.72
N ARG A 634 16.66 6.01 -38.29
CA ARG A 634 16.14 7.06 -39.18
C ARG A 634 17.22 7.95 -39.78
N LYS A 635 18.25 8.30 -38.99
CA LYS A 635 19.27 9.26 -39.41
C LYS A 635 20.50 8.62 -40.06
N TYR A 636 20.91 7.45 -39.58
CA TYR A 636 22.17 6.80 -39.97
C TYR A 636 21.98 5.39 -40.53
N ASN A 637 20.75 4.90 -40.65
CA ASN A 637 20.44 3.51 -41.01
C ASN A 637 21.08 2.49 -40.05
N LEU A 638 21.29 2.88 -38.78
CA LEU A 638 21.87 2.06 -37.72
C LEU A 638 20.79 1.56 -36.77
N ASN A 639 20.36 0.32 -36.92
CA ASN A 639 19.44 -0.32 -35.98
C ASN A 639 20.25 -1.07 -34.92
N VAL A 640 20.48 -0.44 -33.77
CA VAL A 640 21.21 -1.08 -32.64
C VAL A 640 20.33 -2.04 -31.86
N TYR A 641 19.01 -1.81 -31.83
CA TYR A 641 18.06 -2.65 -31.09
C TYR A 641 18.09 -4.12 -31.53
N ARG A 642 18.34 -4.37 -32.83
CA ARG A 642 18.42 -5.73 -33.39
C ARG A 642 19.49 -6.59 -32.71
N TYR A 643 20.59 -5.99 -32.25
CA TYR A 643 21.70 -6.75 -31.64
C TYR A 643 21.32 -7.31 -30.27
N PHE A 644 20.38 -6.67 -29.56
CA PHE A 644 19.86 -7.17 -28.29
C PHE A 644 18.72 -8.19 -28.51
N ALA A 645 17.89 -7.97 -29.53
CA ALA A 645 16.73 -8.81 -29.82
C ALA A 645 17.06 -10.10 -30.61
N THR A 646 18.22 -10.19 -31.24
CA THR A 646 18.63 -11.33 -32.09
C THR A 646 19.98 -11.90 -31.64
N THR A 647 20.44 -12.97 -32.28
CA THR A 647 21.78 -13.53 -32.08
C THR A 647 22.83 -12.91 -33.03
N GLU A 648 22.45 -11.90 -33.83
CA GLU A 648 23.38 -11.24 -34.76
C GLU A 648 24.49 -10.51 -34.00
N LYS A 649 25.75 -10.74 -34.40
CA LYS A 649 26.89 -9.95 -33.93
C LYS A 649 27.17 -8.80 -34.90
N PRO A 650 27.55 -7.61 -34.40
CA PRO A 650 27.97 -6.52 -35.26
C PRO A 650 29.21 -6.90 -36.08
N ARG A 651 29.28 -6.48 -37.35
CA ARG A 651 30.50 -6.63 -38.17
C ARG A 651 31.50 -5.54 -37.77
N PHE A 652 32.63 -5.94 -37.20
CA PHE A 652 33.63 -5.05 -36.58
C PHE A 652 34.53 -4.30 -37.58
N GLU A 653 34.53 -4.69 -38.86
CA GLU A 653 35.62 -4.39 -39.79
C GLU A 653 35.64 -2.97 -40.40
N LYS A 654 34.62 -2.12 -40.19
CA LYS A 654 34.60 -0.77 -40.82
C LYS A 654 34.13 0.40 -39.97
N ASN A 655 33.34 0.17 -38.92
CA ASN A 655 32.85 1.21 -38.02
C ASN A 655 32.81 0.63 -36.62
N ASN A 656 33.31 1.38 -35.65
CA ASN A 656 33.41 0.95 -34.27
C ASN A 656 32.05 1.06 -33.56
N ILE A 657 31.09 0.27 -34.03
CA ILE A 657 29.68 0.33 -33.65
C ILE A 657 29.45 0.00 -32.16
N MET A 658 30.39 -0.68 -31.50
CA MET A 658 30.31 -1.00 -30.08
C MET A 658 30.25 0.25 -29.19
N LEU A 659 30.91 1.35 -29.57
CA LEU A 659 30.78 2.62 -28.84
C LEU A 659 29.34 3.15 -28.87
N VAL A 660 28.68 3.07 -30.03
CA VAL A 660 27.29 3.54 -30.19
C VAL A 660 26.34 2.66 -29.38
N ILE A 661 26.60 1.35 -29.34
CA ILE A 661 25.86 0.38 -28.51
C ILE A 661 26.05 0.70 -27.03
N GLY A 662 27.30 0.90 -26.56
CA GLY A 662 27.61 1.24 -25.18
C GLY A 662 27.03 2.58 -24.73
N ILE A 663 27.03 3.58 -25.60
CA ILE A 663 26.35 4.87 -25.36
C ILE A 663 24.83 4.65 -25.21
N THR A 664 24.23 3.86 -26.09
CA THR A 664 22.78 3.58 -26.04
C THR A 664 22.39 2.87 -24.75
N VAL A 665 23.16 1.85 -24.35
CA VAL A 665 22.94 1.07 -23.12
C VAL A 665 23.14 1.92 -21.86
N THR A 666 24.18 2.75 -21.84
CA THR A 666 24.48 3.63 -20.69
C THR A 666 23.44 4.75 -20.55
N LEU A 667 22.95 5.32 -21.66
CA LEU A 667 21.82 6.25 -21.65
C LEU A 667 20.56 5.59 -21.07
N ALA A 668 20.23 4.39 -21.55
CA ALA A 668 19.06 3.65 -21.07
C ALA A 668 19.14 3.33 -19.57
N LEU A 669 20.33 2.96 -19.08
CA LEU A 669 20.58 2.74 -17.65
C LEU A 669 20.40 4.04 -16.86
N TYR A 670 21.00 5.14 -17.30
CA TYR A 670 20.86 6.44 -16.63
C TYR A 670 19.38 6.89 -16.57
N ASP A 671 18.66 6.77 -17.68
CA ASP A 671 17.24 7.17 -17.74
C ASP A 671 16.40 6.31 -16.79
N MET A 672 16.65 5.00 -16.75
CA MET A 672 15.98 4.08 -15.81
C MET A 672 16.25 4.48 -14.35
N LEU A 673 17.51 4.75 -13.98
CA LEU A 673 17.88 5.17 -12.62
C LEU A 673 17.21 6.51 -12.23
N LYS A 674 17.15 7.47 -13.16
CA LYS A 674 16.44 8.74 -12.96
C LYS A 674 14.95 8.51 -12.72
N GLU A 675 14.31 7.65 -13.51
CA GLU A 675 12.89 7.34 -13.38
C GLU A 675 12.55 6.73 -12.02
N ILE A 676 13.38 5.83 -11.50
CA ILE A 676 13.18 5.22 -10.16
C ILE A 676 13.58 6.15 -9.01
N GLY A 677 13.92 7.42 -9.27
CA GLY A 677 14.13 8.44 -8.24
C GLY A 677 15.59 8.67 -7.82
N ILE A 678 16.56 8.04 -8.49
CA ILE A 678 17.98 8.24 -8.17
C ILE A 678 18.47 9.48 -8.93
N TYR A 679 18.46 10.62 -8.24
CA TYR A 679 18.90 11.89 -8.79
C TYR A 679 20.32 12.24 -8.31
N PRO A 680 21.29 12.42 -9.22
CA PRO A 680 22.63 12.84 -8.84
C PRO A 680 22.68 14.32 -8.44
N SER A 681 23.41 14.58 -7.37
CA SER A 681 23.86 15.91 -6.94
C SER A 681 25.08 16.39 -7.75
N GLY A 682 25.86 15.45 -8.30
CA GLY A 682 27.06 15.76 -9.09
C GLY A 682 27.39 14.72 -10.16
N PHE A 683 28.10 15.16 -11.19
CA PHE A 683 28.51 14.33 -12.32
C PHE A 683 30.01 14.41 -12.56
N ILE A 684 30.63 13.25 -12.79
CA ILE A 684 32.03 13.11 -13.20
C ILE A 684 32.06 12.16 -14.40
N GLY A 685 32.76 12.54 -15.46
CA GLY A 685 32.92 11.72 -16.65
C GLY A 685 34.39 11.42 -16.90
N TYR A 686 34.71 10.16 -17.18
CA TYR A 686 36.02 9.75 -17.64
C TYR A 686 36.10 9.84 -19.17
N SER A 687 37.00 10.68 -19.68
CA SER A 687 37.22 10.86 -21.13
C SER A 687 35.92 11.23 -21.87
N ILE A 688 35.64 10.56 -23.00
CA ILE A 688 34.44 10.70 -23.83
C ILE A 688 33.13 10.60 -23.05
N SER A 689 33.14 9.94 -21.89
CA SER A 689 31.97 9.78 -21.03
C SER A 689 31.45 11.10 -20.42
N GLU A 690 32.20 12.20 -20.54
CA GLU A 690 31.71 13.54 -20.21
C GLU A 690 30.49 13.97 -21.05
N ILE A 691 30.23 13.33 -22.20
CA ILE A 691 28.98 13.52 -22.95
C ILE A 691 27.74 13.16 -22.11
N PHE A 692 27.83 12.17 -21.23
CA PHE A 692 26.72 11.81 -20.33
C PHE A 692 26.55 12.82 -19.20
N CYS A 693 27.63 13.45 -18.73
CA CYS A 693 27.53 14.56 -17.78
C CYS A 693 26.78 15.74 -18.41
N ALA A 694 27.09 16.05 -19.68
CA ALA A 694 26.39 17.09 -20.42
C ALA A 694 24.90 16.73 -20.66
N TYR A 695 24.58 15.45 -20.89
CA TYR A 695 23.20 14.96 -20.96
C TYR A 695 22.48 15.05 -19.61
N GLY A 696 23.12 14.60 -18.53
CA GLY A 696 22.56 14.62 -17.19
C GLY A 696 22.34 16.03 -16.63
N CYS A 697 23.13 17.00 -17.08
CA CYS A 697 22.91 18.43 -16.83
C CYS A 697 21.94 19.09 -17.83
N GLU A 698 21.30 18.31 -18.71
CA GLU A 698 20.36 18.76 -19.72
C GLU A 698 20.94 19.80 -20.71
N ILE A 699 22.27 19.82 -20.85
CA ILE A 699 22.99 20.69 -21.79
C ILE A 699 22.97 20.09 -23.21
N LEU A 700 23.07 18.76 -23.32
CA LEU A 700 22.91 18.04 -24.58
C LEU A 700 21.60 17.26 -24.58
N SER A 701 20.92 17.26 -25.73
CA SER A 701 19.81 16.33 -25.97
C SER A 701 20.33 14.91 -26.22
N ARG A 702 19.46 13.92 -26.02
CA ARG A 702 19.78 12.51 -26.30
C ARG A 702 20.25 12.31 -27.74
N GLU A 703 19.57 12.94 -28.69
CA GLU A 703 19.88 12.92 -30.11
C GLU A 703 21.30 13.42 -30.39
N GLN A 704 21.71 14.51 -29.73
CA GLN A 704 23.06 15.06 -29.86
C GLN A 704 24.12 14.12 -29.27
N VAL A 705 23.86 13.46 -28.13
CA VAL A 705 24.78 12.46 -27.57
C VAL A 705 24.97 11.29 -28.53
N LEU A 706 23.89 10.80 -29.14
CA LEU A 706 23.92 9.72 -30.12
C LEU A 706 24.67 10.15 -31.40
N ASP A 707 24.44 11.36 -31.90
CA ASP A 707 25.16 11.91 -33.04
C ASP A 707 26.68 12.01 -32.76
N ILE A 708 27.05 12.45 -31.56
CA ILE A 708 28.44 12.52 -31.10
C ILE A 708 29.04 11.11 -31.04
N GLY A 709 28.30 10.13 -30.52
CA GLY A 709 28.73 8.73 -30.53
C GLY A 709 29.00 8.19 -31.94
N VAL A 710 28.13 8.49 -32.91
CA VAL A 710 28.31 8.11 -34.32
C VAL A 710 29.51 8.83 -34.93
N LEU A 711 29.74 10.11 -34.59
CA LEU A 711 30.92 10.85 -35.03
C LEU A 711 32.21 10.19 -34.56
N TYR A 712 32.29 9.84 -33.27
CA TYR A 712 33.44 9.14 -32.71
C TYR A 712 33.61 7.70 -33.23
N SER A 713 32.52 7.03 -33.61
CA SER A 713 32.59 5.67 -34.18
C SER A 713 33.31 5.60 -35.54
N LYS A 714 33.40 6.74 -36.24
CA LYS A 714 34.04 6.87 -37.57
C LYS A 714 35.54 7.13 -37.49
N LEU A 715 36.10 7.31 -36.29
CA LEU A 715 37.53 7.53 -36.14
C LEU A 715 38.31 6.25 -36.44
N PRO A 716 39.37 6.32 -37.26
CA PRO A 716 40.25 5.19 -37.50
C PRO A 716 41.12 4.94 -36.25
N PHE A 717 41.06 3.74 -35.68
CA PHE A 717 42.02 3.29 -34.67
C PHE A 717 43.07 2.42 -35.34
N LYS A 718 44.33 2.54 -34.90
CA LYS A 718 45.38 1.58 -35.29
C LYS A 718 44.91 0.17 -34.96
N ASN A 719 45.13 -0.79 -35.87
CA ASN A 719 44.76 -2.19 -35.65
C ASN A 719 45.38 -2.71 -34.34
N MET A 720 44.55 -2.87 -33.31
CA MET A 720 44.90 -3.54 -32.04
C MET A 720 45.18 -5.04 -32.23
N ASN A 721 44.96 -5.57 -33.43
CA ASN A 721 45.11 -7.00 -33.73
C ASN A 721 46.58 -7.46 -33.84
N GLU A 722 47.54 -6.55 -33.95
CA GLU A 722 48.97 -6.90 -34.07
C GLU A 722 49.70 -6.92 -32.70
N ASN A 723 49.37 -6.00 -31.78
CA ASN A 723 50.03 -5.88 -30.46
C ASN A 723 49.00 -5.77 -29.31
N HIS A 724 49.23 -6.49 -28.20
CA HIS A 724 48.40 -6.40 -27.00
C HIS A 724 48.76 -5.15 -26.18
N TYR A 725 47.76 -4.43 -25.66
CA TYR A 725 47.94 -3.24 -24.83
C TYR A 725 47.39 -3.44 -23.42
N LYS A 726 47.99 -2.74 -22.45
CA LYS A 726 47.60 -2.77 -21.03
C LYS A 726 47.57 -1.36 -20.46
N ALA A 727 46.75 -1.14 -19.44
CA ALA A 727 46.77 0.03 -18.57
C ALA A 727 47.31 -0.35 -17.19
N ALA A 728 48.11 0.52 -16.59
CA ALA A 728 48.70 0.33 -15.26
C ALA A 728 48.51 1.59 -14.40
N LEU A 729 48.15 1.41 -13.13
CA LEU A 729 48.14 2.47 -12.12
C LEU A 729 49.52 2.60 -11.49
N LEU A 730 50.24 3.67 -11.80
CA LEU A 730 51.61 3.91 -11.34
C LEU A 730 51.69 5.13 -10.44
N ARG A 731 52.74 5.21 -9.61
CA ARG A 731 53.01 6.42 -8.81
C ARG A 731 53.42 7.59 -9.70
N SER A 732 52.97 8.80 -9.35
CA SER A 732 53.31 10.04 -10.05
C SER A 732 54.82 10.33 -10.11
N SER A 733 55.62 9.75 -9.20
CA SER A 733 57.08 9.83 -9.25
C SER A 733 57.68 9.29 -10.56
N PHE A 734 57.00 8.35 -11.23
CA PHE A 734 57.45 7.79 -12.51
C PHE A 734 57.12 8.68 -13.72
N LYS A 735 56.30 9.74 -13.54
CA LYS A 735 55.79 10.59 -14.62
C LYS A 735 56.89 11.16 -15.51
N ASN A 736 57.96 11.69 -14.92
CA ASN A 736 59.07 12.30 -15.68
C ASN A 736 59.87 11.27 -16.50
N ASN A 737 59.96 10.03 -16.02
CA ASN A 737 60.66 8.96 -16.72
C ASN A 737 59.81 8.45 -17.90
N ILE A 738 58.51 8.28 -17.66
CA ILE A 738 57.55 7.80 -18.66
C ILE A 738 57.34 8.81 -19.78
N LEU A 739 57.31 10.11 -19.48
CA LEU A 739 57.22 11.17 -20.51
C LEU A 739 58.40 11.21 -21.50
N ARG A 740 59.55 10.61 -21.14
CA ARG A 740 60.74 10.53 -22.00
C ARG A 740 60.74 9.28 -22.87
N ASP A 741 59.90 8.29 -22.57
CA ASP A 741 59.81 7.02 -23.27
C ASP A 741 58.66 7.06 -24.28
N THR A 742 58.93 6.68 -25.53
CA THR A 742 57.93 6.71 -26.60
C THR A 742 56.95 5.53 -26.57
N HIS A 743 57.24 4.49 -25.77
CA HIS A 743 56.43 3.26 -25.67
C HIS A 743 55.22 3.38 -24.73
N PHE A 744 55.15 4.45 -23.95
CA PHE A 744 54.09 4.66 -22.96
C PHE A 744 53.39 6.01 -23.20
N ASP A 745 52.09 6.03 -22.98
CA ASP A 745 51.27 7.24 -22.96
C ASP A 745 50.60 7.37 -21.59
N ILE A 746 50.76 8.53 -20.96
CA ILE A 746 50.01 8.86 -19.75
C ILE A 746 48.63 9.34 -20.20
N VAL A 747 47.57 8.73 -19.68
CA VAL A 747 46.19 9.01 -20.10
C VAL A 747 45.34 9.67 -19.00
N CYS A 748 45.68 9.46 -17.72
CA CYS A 748 44.95 10.03 -16.60
C CYS A 748 45.87 10.43 -15.42
N GLU A 749 45.63 11.61 -14.86
CA GLU A 749 46.08 12.05 -13.53
C GLU A 749 44.97 11.71 -12.51
N VAL A 750 45.19 10.69 -11.69
CA VAL A 750 44.19 10.18 -10.75
C VAL A 750 44.19 11.00 -9.46
N SER A 751 45.37 11.17 -8.88
CA SER A 751 45.65 11.99 -7.70
C SER A 751 47.04 12.60 -7.84
N ASP A 752 47.48 13.36 -6.85
CA ASP A 752 48.86 13.88 -6.85
C ASP A 752 49.88 12.73 -6.79
N ASP A 753 49.48 11.58 -6.24
CA ASP A 753 50.34 10.40 -6.05
C ASP A 753 50.22 9.34 -7.15
N TYR A 754 49.15 9.32 -7.96
CA TYR A 754 48.90 8.25 -8.93
C TYR A 754 48.50 8.74 -10.33
N ILE A 755 48.99 8.02 -11.35
CA ILE A 755 48.71 8.21 -12.77
C ILE A 755 48.31 6.88 -13.43
N ILE A 756 47.49 6.94 -14.49
CA ILE A 756 47.20 5.79 -15.36
C ILE A 756 48.05 5.92 -16.62
N VAL A 757 48.79 4.87 -16.91
CA VAL A 757 49.69 4.76 -18.06
C VAL A 757 49.25 3.61 -18.94
N VAL A 758 49.31 3.82 -20.25
CA VAL A 758 48.91 2.87 -21.29
C VAL A 758 50.08 2.61 -22.22
N GLY A 759 50.25 1.37 -22.64
CA GLY A 759 51.37 0.94 -23.47
C GLY A 759 51.23 -0.52 -23.88
N GLU A 760 52.19 -0.98 -24.68
CA GLU A 760 52.23 -2.38 -25.11
C GLU A 760 52.45 -3.29 -23.89
N THR A 761 51.71 -4.40 -23.82
CA THR A 761 51.67 -5.29 -22.65
C THR A 761 53.06 -5.80 -22.27
N THR A 762 53.90 -6.12 -23.25
CA THR A 762 55.29 -6.58 -23.04
C THR A 762 56.17 -5.51 -22.40
N MET A 763 56.00 -4.25 -22.81
CA MET A 763 56.75 -3.10 -22.29
C MET A 763 56.27 -2.70 -20.88
N ILE A 764 54.96 -2.70 -20.64
CA ILE A 764 54.42 -2.43 -19.30
C ILE A 764 54.88 -3.51 -18.33
N ASP A 765 54.80 -4.78 -18.72
CA ASP A 765 55.18 -5.89 -17.85
C ASP A 765 56.67 -5.87 -17.51
N SER A 766 57.55 -5.51 -18.46
CA SER A 766 58.99 -5.38 -18.21
C SER A 766 59.31 -4.19 -17.32
N TYR A 767 58.68 -3.03 -17.55
CA TYR A 767 58.88 -1.82 -16.78
C TYR A 767 58.37 -1.95 -15.33
N THR A 768 57.28 -2.67 -15.13
CA THR A 768 56.63 -2.85 -13.82
C THR A 768 57.04 -4.13 -13.09
N PHE A 769 57.83 -5.00 -13.71
CA PHE A 769 58.30 -6.28 -13.15
C PHE A 769 58.80 -6.17 -11.69
N PRO A 770 59.59 -5.16 -11.29
CA PRO A 770 60.09 -5.05 -9.91
C PRO A 770 59.00 -4.75 -8.86
N TYR A 771 57.82 -4.27 -9.27
CA TYR A 771 56.78 -3.72 -8.38
C TYR A 771 55.39 -4.36 -8.60
N ARG A 772 55.34 -5.47 -9.35
CA ARG A 772 54.11 -6.04 -9.93
C ARG A 772 53.01 -6.38 -8.91
N GLN A 773 53.38 -6.74 -7.67
CA GLN A 773 52.40 -7.15 -6.64
C GLN A 773 51.50 -6.00 -6.13
N ASN A 774 51.91 -4.74 -6.28
CA ASN A 774 51.19 -3.58 -5.72
C ASN A 774 50.61 -2.65 -6.79
N ILE A 775 50.60 -3.08 -8.06
CA ILE A 775 50.11 -2.28 -9.19
C ILE A 775 48.80 -2.88 -9.69
N LEU A 776 47.80 -2.01 -9.86
CA LEU A 776 46.57 -2.39 -10.55
C LEU A 776 46.82 -2.36 -12.06
N PHE A 777 46.39 -3.41 -12.76
CA PHE A 777 46.49 -3.53 -14.20
C PHE A 777 45.12 -3.79 -14.82
N LYS A 778 44.99 -3.42 -16.09
CA LYS A 778 43.85 -3.75 -16.93
C LYS A 778 44.31 -4.03 -18.36
N ASP A 779 43.93 -5.17 -18.92
CA ASP A 779 44.16 -5.44 -20.34
C ASP A 779 43.17 -4.64 -21.20
N LEU A 780 43.67 -4.05 -22.29
CA LEU A 780 42.88 -3.22 -23.19
C LEU A 780 42.47 -4.04 -24.40
N THR A 781 41.21 -4.44 -24.43
CA THR A 781 40.64 -5.28 -25.49
C THR A 781 39.89 -4.44 -26.52
N ASN A 782 39.59 -3.17 -26.22
CA ASN A 782 38.83 -2.28 -27.08
C ASN A 782 39.57 -0.94 -27.30
N PRO A 783 39.61 -0.40 -28.53
CA PRO A 783 40.20 0.90 -28.80
C PRO A 783 39.64 2.06 -27.95
N TYR A 784 38.45 1.94 -27.38
CA TYR A 784 37.82 3.03 -26.63
C TYR A 784 38.21 3.12 -25.15
N ASP A 785 38.91 2.14 -24.63
CA ASP A 785 39.24 2.08 -23.21
C ASP A 785 40.17 3.22 -22.80
N CYS A 786 41.07 3.62 -23.71
CA CYS A 786 42.10 4.63 -23.49
C CYS A 786 42.58 5.40 -24.73
N PHE A 787 42.21 5.06 -25.97
CA PHE A 787 42.88 5.63 -27.16
C PHE A 787 42.39 7.01 -27.57
N PHE A 788 41.29 7.51 -27.00
CA PHE A 788 40.92 8.91 -27.20
C PHE A 788 41.98 9.84 -26.58
N ASN A 789 42.44 9.59 -25.36
CA ASN A 789 43.37 10.49 -24.64
C ASN A 789 44.84 10.39 -25.06
N ILE A 790 45.14 9.62 -26.11
CA ILE A 790 46.47 9.52 -26.70
C ILE A 790 46.57 10.55 -27.83
N ARG A 791 47.29 11.65 -27.56
CA ARG A 791 47.37 12.82 -28.46
C ARG A 791 47.74 12.47 -29.90
N ARG A 792 48.70 11.55 -30.09
CA ARG A 792 49.20 11.10 -31.40
C ARG A 792 48.11 10.47 -32.28
N ASN A 793 47.06 9.89 -31.68
CA ASN A 793 45.98 9.22 -32.42
C ASN A 793 44.88 10.19 -32.87
N ILE A 794 44.76 11.36 -32.22
CA ILE A 794 43.69 12.32 -32.50
C ILE A 794 44.12 13.42 -33.46
N ASP A 795 45.39 13.82 -33.47
CA ASP A 795 45.86 14.98 -34.24
C ASP A 795 45.49 14.89 -35.75
N ASN A 796 45.55 13.68 -36.33
CA ASN A 796 45.17 13.44 -37.74
C ASN A 796 43.66 13.54 -38.01
N ASN A 797 42.82 13.53 -36.97
CA ASN A 797 41.36 13.46 -37.06
C ASN A 797 40.65 14.75 -36.57
N ILE A 798 41.38 15.75 -36.08
CA ILE A 798 40.81 17.00 -35.52
C ILE A 798 39.89 17.70 -36.53
N LYS A 799 40.24 17.71 -37.83
CA LYS A 799 39.43 18.37 -38.87
C LYS A 799 38.05 17.72 -39.03
N LEU A 800 38.00 16.38 -38.99
CA LEU A 800 36.75 15.62 -39.05
C LEU A 800 35.88 15.90 -37.83
N LEU A 801 36.49 15.94 -36.64
CA LEU A 801 35.77 16.24 -35.39
C LEU A 801 35.22 17.67 -35.38
N LYS A 802 36.00 18.68 -35.78
CA LYS A 802 35.52 20.08 -35.86
C LYS A 802 34.26 20.20 -36.73
N ASN A 803 34.34 19.70 -37.96
CA ASN A 803 33.22 19.73 -38.90
C ASN A 803 31.99 18.95 -38.38
N GLY A 804 32.21 17.86 -37.65
CA GLY A 804 31.14 17.09 -37.04
C GLY A 804 30.44 17.84 -35.90
N PHE A 805 31.22 18.39 -34.96
CA PHE A 805 30.66 19.14 -33.83
C PHE A 805 29.96 20.43 -34.25
N GLU A 806 30.47 21.16 -35.24
CA GLU A 806 29.78 22.35 -35.79
C GLU A 806 28.36 22.02 -36.28
N LYS A 807 28.14 20.82 -36.82
CA LYS A 807 26.81 20.37 -37.28
C LYS A 807 25.89 19.92 -36.15
N ILE A 808 26.44 19.27 -35.13
CA ILE A 808 25.66 18.67 -34.03
C ILE A 808 25.34 19.71 -32.94
N PHE A 809 26.30 20.60 -32.69
CA PHE A 809 26.30 21.56 -31.59
C PHE A 809 26.92 22.89 -32.05
N PRO A 810 26.20 23.67 -32.88
CA PRO A 810 26.73 24.88 -33.51
C PRO A 810 26.93 26.03 -32.51
N ASN A 811 26.06 26.13 -31.50
CA ASN A 811 26.08 27.23 -30.52
C ASN A 811 26.66 26.76 -29.20
N SER A 812 27.55 27.59 -28.62
CA SER A 812 28.07 27.33 -27.29
C SER A 812 26.99 27.48 -26.21
N ARG A 813 27.06 26.64 -25.16
CA ARG A 813 26.17 26.68 -24.00
C ARG A 813 26.97 26.70 -22.72
N LYS A 814 26.41 27.28 -21.66
CA LYS A 814 27.08 27.32 -20.35
C LYS A 814 27.03 25.95 -19.67
N ARG A 815 28.14 25.58 -19.03
CA ARG A 815 28.22 24.41 -18.13
C ARG A 815 27.70 24.76 -16.74
N TYR A 816 27.03 23.79 -16.11
CA TYR A 816 26.51 23.93 -14.76
C TYR A 816 27.52 23.45 -13.70
N PRO A 817 27.51 24.00 -12.48
CA PRO A 817 28.44 23.63 -11.41
C PRO A 817 28.34 22.15 -10.97
N THR A 818 27.20 21.51 -11.21
CA THR A 818 26.94 20.10 -10.88
C THR A 818 27.78 19.13 -11.71
N TRP A 819 28.31 19.54 -12.86
CA TRP A 819 29.26 18.75 -13.64
C TRP A 819 30.70 19.21 -13.36
N ILE A 820 31.48 18.31 -12.77
CA ILE A 820 32.90 18.53 -12.56
C ILE A 820 33.69 18.00 -13.76
N SER A 821 34.24 18.94 -14.53
CA SER A 821 35.05 18.65 -15.71
C SER A 821 36.37 17.97 -15.32
N THR A 822 36.69 16.87 -16.01
CA THR A 822 37.99 16.21 -15.96
C THR A 822 38.92 16.67 -17.09
N THR A 823 38.45 17.59 -17.96
CA THR A 823 39.21 18.10 -19.12
C THR A 823 39.89 19.44 -18.84
N ASN A 824 39.16 20.41 -18.28
CA ASN A 824 39.63 21.79 -18.10
C ASN A 824 39.46 22.25 -16.65
N ASN A 825 40.56 22.73 -16.05
CA ASN A 825 40.68 23.10 -14.63
C ASN A 825 40.10 24.49 -14.27
N THR A 826 39.27 25.08 -15.12
CA THR A 826 38.83 26.47 -14.93
C THR A 826 37.66 26.54 -13.96
N TYR A 827 37.95 26.57 -12.67
CA TYR A 827 37.01 27.04 -11.65
C TYR A 827 36.87 28.57 -11.79
N PHE A 828 35.72 29.04 -12.29
CA PHE A 828 35.11 30.39 -12.26
C PHE A 828 35.93 31.68 -12.46
N LYS A 829 37.27 31.68 -12.48
CA LYS A 829 38.09 32.90 -12.58
C LYS A 829 38.12 33.51 -13.99
N ASN A 830 37.91 32.70 -15.04
CA ASN A 830 37.78 33.16 -16.42
C ASN A 830 36.43 32.74 -17.01
N ARG A 831 35.58 33.73 -17.36
CA ARG A 831 34.24 33.51 -17.97
C ARG A 831 34.30 32.68 -19.26
N SER A 832 35.42 32.70 -19.98
CA SER A 832 35.63 31.96 -21.24
C SER A 832 35.82 30.44 -21.07
N GLY A 833 36.05 29.93 -19.85
CA GLY A 833 36.23 28.50 -19.57
C GLY A 833 34.93 27.75 -19.26
N LEU A 834 33.79 28.44 -19.14
CA LEU A 834 32.49 27.85 -18.78
C LEU A 834 31.64 27.45 -19.99
N ASP A 835 32.06 27.88 -21.17
CA ASP A 835 31.37 27.66 -22.43
C ASP A 835 31.69 26.26 -22.98
N LEU A 836 30.66 25.41 -23.04
CA LEU A 836 30.68 24.13 -23.74
C LEU A 836 30.55 24.41 -25.23
N SER A 837 31.40 23.82 -26.05
CA SER A 837 31.37 23.93 -27.51
C SER A 837 31.97 22.66 -28.14
N GLY A 838 31.88 22.52 -29.46
CA GLY A 838 32.58 21.45 -30.17
C GLY A 838 34.07 21.35 -29.83
N SER A 839 34.74 22.48 -29.63
CA SER A 839 36.15 22.49 -29.24
C SER A 839 36.41 21.89 -27.86
N TYR A 840 35.44 21.94 -26.95
CA TYR A 840 35.57 21.31 -25.64
C TYR A 840 35.72 19.79 -25.78
N PHE A 841 34.83 19.13 -26.53
CA PHE A 841 34.87 17.67 -26.70
C PHE A 841 36.10 17.21 -27.48
N ILE A 842 36.59 18.03 -28.42
CA ILE A 842 37.89 17.78 -29.08
C ILE A 842 39.02 17.84 -28.05
N GLN A 843 39.04 18.86 -27.18
CA GLN A 843 40.03 18.96 -26.10
C GLN A 843 39.94 17.79 -25.12
N ASN A 844 38.73 17.41 -24.70
CA ASN A 844 38.46 16.27 -23.82
C ASN A 844 39.08 14.99 -24.35
N THR A 845 38.94 14.75 -25.65
CA THR A 845 39.57 13.59 -26.27
C THR A 845 41.08 13.78 -26.41
N SER A 846 41.61 14.93 -26.83
CA SER A 846 43.07 15.08 -27.07
C SER A 846 43.96 15.26 -25.83
N ARG A 847 43.40 15.59 -24.66
CA ARG A 847 44.14 15.93 -23.43
C ARG A 847 44.10 14.79 -22.42
N LEU A 848 45.05 14.82 -21.49
CA LEU A 848 45.05 13.97 -20.30
C LEU A 848 43.76 14.18 -19.48
N VAL A 849 43.17 13.10 -18.98
CA VAL A 849 42.05 13.14 -18.02
C VAL A 849 42.59 13.56 -16.65
N LYS A 850 41.99 14.58 -16.02
CA LYS A 850 42.34 15.07 -14.68
C LYS A 850 41.28 14.67 -13.66
N LEU A 851 41.40 13.47 -13.11
CA LEU A 851 40.42 12.90 -12.19
C LEU A 851 40.56 13.46 -10.77
N ASN A 852 41.77 13.85 -10.37
CA ASN A 852 42.08 14.41 -9.05
C ASN A 852 41.13 15.57 -8.66
N HIS A 853 40.84 16.46 -9.61
CA HIS A 853 39.93 17.57 -9.41
C HIS A 853 38.47 17.12 -9.25
N GLY A 854 38.06 16.08 -9.98
CA GLY A 854 36.72 15.49 -9.85
C GLY A 854 36.50 14.85 -8.49
N ILE A 855 37.42 13.96 -8.11
CA ILE A 855 37.35 13.17 -6.87
C ILE A 855 37.39 14.06 -5.63
N SER A 856 38.24 15.09 -5.60
CA SER A 856 38.36 16.01 -4.45
C SER A 856 37.10 16.82 -4.14
N LYS A 857 36.09 16.82 -5.02
CA LYS A 857 34.80 17.49 -4.80
C LYS A 857 33.72 16.58 -4.22
N ILE A 858 33.97 15.26 -4.18
CA ILE A 858 33.06 14.30 -3.57
C ILE A 858 33.12 14.51 -2.05
N SER A 859 32.01 14.89 -1.45
CA SER A 859 31.94 15.08 0.00
C SER A 859 32.01 13.74 0.74
N ASN A 860 32.40 13.77 2.01
CA ASN A 860 32.28 12.62 2.90
C ASN A 860 30.86 12.05 2.87
N ASP A 861 30.75 10.74 3.10
CA ASP A 861 29.48 10.00 3.17
C ASP A 861 28.67 9.97 1.86
N SER A 862 29.21 10.45 0.75
CA SER A 862 28.54 10.43 -0.55
C SER A 862 28.32 9.01 -1.08
N ILE A 863 27.29 8.86 -1.91
CA ILE A 863 27.03 7.66 -2.69
C ILE A 863 27.55 7.90 -4.10
N VAL A 864 28.52 7.10 -4.55
CA VAL A 864 29.08 7.17 -5.91
C VAL A 864 28.57 6.01 -6.73
N VAL A 865 27.88 6.31 -7.83
CA VAL A 865 27.28 5.32 -8.74
C VAL A 865 28.09 5.29 -10.03
N ILE A 866 28.74 4.16 -10.31
CA ILE A 866 29.53 3.95 -11.52
C ILE A 866 28.63 3.42 -12.63
N LEU A 867 28.65 4.10 -13.78
CA LEU A 867 27.83 3.82 -14.95
C LEU A 867 28.69 3.62 -16.19
N GLY A 868 28.33 2.63 -17.00
CA GLY A 868 28.93 2.37 -18.31
C GLY A 868 30.10 1.39 -18.32
N THR A 869 30.56 0.91 -17.16
CA THR A 869 31.64 -0.09 -17.06
C THR A 869 31.34 -1.22 -16.08
N GLY A 870 31.63 -2.46 -16.47
CA GLY A 870 31.54 -3.69 -15.66
C GLY A 870 32.86 -4.12 -15.03
N ASP A 871 33.98 -3.56 -15.52
CA ASP A 871 35.32 -3.83 -15.01
C ASP A 871 35.58 -3.16 -13.65
N THR A 872 36.42 -3.79 -12.83
CA THR A 872 36.69 -3.35 -11.45
C THR A 872 37.88 -2.39 -11.33
N PHE A 873 38.68 -2.19 -12.39
CA PHE A 873 39.87 -1.35 -12.35
C PHE A 873 39.60 0.05 -11.79
N ILE A 874 38.58 0.73 -12.32
CA ILE A 874 38.23 2.10 -11.89
C ILE A 874 37.51 2.12 -10.56
N LYS A 875 36.70 1.10 -10.25
CA LYS A 875 36.11 0.94 -8.92
C LYS A 875 37.21 0.85 -7.84
N ASN A 876 38.23 0.04 -8.06
CA ASN A 876 39.37 -0.11 -7.15
C ASN A 876 40.18 1.19 -7.01
N ILE A 877 40.34 1.94 -8.10
CA ILE A 877 40.95 3.28 -8.05
C ILE A 877 40.12 4.22 -7.18
N LEU A 878 38.80 4.27 -7.37
CA LEU A 878 37.91 5.13 -6.60
C LEU A 878 37.92 4.75 -5.10
N ILE A 879 37.87 3.46 -4.76
CA ILE A 879 37.96 2.97 -3.37
C ILE A 879 39.20 3.52 -2.64
N ASN A 880 40.32 3.63 -3.36
CA ASN A 880 41.59 4.08 -2.79
C ASN A 880 41.77 5.61 -2.79
N THR A 881 40.89 6.37 -3.43
CA THR A 881 41.09 7.81 -3.67
C THR A 881 39.97 8.69 -3.10
N ILE A 882 38.74 8.19 -3.01
CA ILE A 882 37.63 8.92 -2.37
C ILE A 882 37.63 8.68 -0.85
N PRO A 883 36.98 9.53 -0.04
CA PRO A 883 36.87 9.31 1.40
C PRO A 883 36.27 7.94 1.75
N HIS A 884 36.86 7.22 2.70
CA HIS A 884 36.43 5.86 3.10
C HIS A 884 34.98 5.76 3.59
N THR A 885 34.37 6.87 4.00
CA THR A 885 32.96 6.91 4.41
C THR A 885 31.98 6.89 3.23
N CYS A 886 32.46 7.16 2.01
CA CYS A 886 31.66 7.08 0.79
C CYS A 886 31.31 5.62 0.45
N LYS A 887 30.18 5.44 -0.22
CA LYS A 887 29.71 4.13 -0.68
C LYS A 887 29.71 4.10 -2.20
N ILE A 888 30.35 3.09 -2.79
CA ILE A 888 30.52 2.97 -4.24
C ILE A 888 29.68 1.80 -4.74
N PHE A 889 28.80 2.07 -5.69
CA PHE A 889 27.94 1.08 -6.33
C PHE A 889 28.23 1.04 -7.82
N GLN A 890 28.38 -0.17 -8.37
CA GLN A 890 28.70 -0.35 -9.78
C GLN A 890 27.57 -1.12 -10.44
N MET A 891 26.94 -0.51 -11.44
CA MET A 891 25.69 -1.03 -12.00
C MET A 891 25.89 -2.18 -12.99
N PHE A 892 27.08 -2.30 -13.58
CA PHE A 892 27.47 -3.44 -14.40
C PHE A 892 28.52 -4.28 -13.67
N SER A 893 28.50 -5.59 -13.90
CA SER A 893 29.46 -6.52 -13.29
C SER A 893 29.90 -7.53 -14.35
N GLU A 894 31.22 -7.67 -14.53
CA GLU A 894 31.83 -8.55 -15.52
C GLU A 894 31.68 -10.04 -15.15
N ASN A 895 31.74 -10.36 -13.85
CA ASN A 895 31.91 -11.72 -13.32
C ASN A 895 30.60 -12.45 -12.96
N THR A 896 29.45 -12.00 -13.45
CA THR A 896 28.16 -12.53 -12.96
C THR A 896 27.37 -13.24 -14.04
N SER A 897 26.81 -14.42 -13.72
CA SER A 897 25.90 -15.15 -14.59
C SER A 897 24.55 -14.43 -14.71
N ASN A 898 24.09 -13.77 -13.64
CA ASN A 898 22.78 -13.11 -13.57
C ASN A 898 22.87 -11.58 -13.45
N ILE A 899 22.80 -10.88 -14.58
CA ILE A 899 22.99 -9.42 -14.67
C ILE A 899 21.88 -8.64 -13.96
N ILE A 900 20.63 -9.07 -14.09
CA ILE A 900 19.47 -8.36 -13.52
C ILE A 900 19.50 -8.43 -12.00
N GLU A 901 19.76 -9.60 -11.43
CA GLU A 901 19.84 -9.78 -9.98
C GLU A 901 20.92 -8.89 -9.37
N ASN A 902 22.10 -8.81 -9.98
CA ASN A 902 23.17 -7.95 -9.49
C ASN A 902 22.82 -6.47 -9.55
N LEU A 903 22.19 -6.01 -10.64
CA LEU A 903 21.71 -4.65 -10.76
C LEU A 903 20.67 -4.33 -9.68
N LEU A 904 19.67 -5.20 -9.50
CA LEU A 904 18.63 -5.03 -8.50
C LEU A 904 19.19 -5.08 -7.07
N ASN A 905 20.19 -5.93 -6.83
CA ASN A 905 20.90 -6.00 -5.55
C ASN A 905 21.59 -4.66 -5.24
N GLU A 906 22.37 -4.10 -6.18
CA GLU A 906 23.02 -2.81 -5.97
C GLU A 906 22.02 -1.67 -5.76
N ILE A 907 20.88 -1.67 -6.47
CA ILE A 907 19.77 -0.74 -6.23
C ILE A 907 19.21 -0.90 -4.81
N GLY A 908 18.98 -2.14 -4.35
CA GLY A 908 18.54 -2.43 -2.97
C GLY A 908 19.52 -1.91 -1.92
N ARG A 909 20.82 -2.14 -2.13
CA ARG A 909 21.87 -1.64 -1.23
C ARG A 909 21.92 -0.12 -1.19
N MET A 910 21.72 0.55 -2.33
CA MET A 910 21.61 2.01 -2.37
C MET A 910 20.43 2.52 -1.52
N TYR A 911 19.29 1.82 -1.53
CA TYR A 911 18.13 2.18 -0.70
C TYR A 911 18.47 2.12 0.80
N VAL A 912 19.14 1.05 1.25
CA VAL A 912 19.59 0.89 2.64
C VAL A 912 20.54 2.02 3.05
N HIS A 913 21.41 2.44 2.15
CA HIS A 913 22.37 3.50 2.42
C HIS A 913 21.79 4.93 2.35
N GLY A 914 20.49 5.09 2.06
CA GLY A 914 19.80 6.38 2.20
C GLY A 914 19.08 6.87 0.95
N CYS A 915 19.31 6.27 -0.22
CA CYS A 915 18.62 6.66 -1.46
C CYS A 915 17.11 6.40 -1.38
N ASP A 916 16.32 7.30 -1.96
CA ASP A 916 14.89 7.06 -2.17
C ASP A 916 14.68 6.41 -3.53
N ILE A 917 14.05 5.24 -3.54
CA ILE A 917 13.91 4.42 -4.74
C ILE A 917 12.45 4.01 -4.91
N TYR A 918 11.88 4.35 -6.06
CA TYR A 918 10.53 3.99 -6.50
C TYR A 918 10.57 2.70 -7.30
N VAL A 919 10.61 1.58 -6.57
CA VAL A 919 10.80 0.25 -7.15
C VAL A 919 9.58 -0.21 -7.97
N ASP A 920 8.39 0.32 -7.69
CA ASP A 920 7.18 0.08 -8.50
C ASP A 920 7.36 0.42 -9.99
N LYS A 921 8.25 1.36 -10.29
CA LYS A 921 8.56 1.76 -11.67
C LYS A 921 9.45 0.76 -12.40
N LEU A 922 10.19 -0.12 -11.71
CA LEU A 922 10.99 -1.15 -12.37
C LEU A 922 10.15 -2.25 -13.01
N TYR A 923 8.87 -2.34 -12.65
CA TYR A 923 7.98 -3.42 -13.04
C TYR A 923 6.79 -2.92 -13.87
N PRO A 924 6.20 -3.75 -14.74
CA PRO A 924 4.93 -3.43 -15.39
C PRO A 924 3.82 -3.23 -14.36
N LYS A 925 3.01 -2.17 -14.50
CA LYS A 925 1.88 -1.91 -13.61
C LYS A 925 0.69 -2.83 -13.92
N LEU A 926 0.20 -3.50 -12.89
CA LEU A 926 -1.02 -4.30 -12.91
C LEU A 926 -2.25 -3.42 -12.62
N PRO A 927 -3.40 -3.71 -13.23
CA PRO A 927 -4.61 -2.91 -13.07
C PRO A 927 -5.35 -3.25 -11.78
N TYR A 928 -5.59 -2.25 -10.93
CA TYR A 928 -6.46 -2.38 -9.75
C TYR A 928 -7.95 -2.52 -10.13
N PRO A 929 -8.80 -3.10 -9.25
CA PRO A 929 -8.50 -3.61 -7.89
C PRO A 929 -7.71 -4.92 -7.91
N ALA A 930 -7.03 -5.26 -6.81
CA ALA A 930 -6.40 -6.56 -6.62
C ALA A 930 -7.46 -7.68 -6.69
N PRO A 931 -7.10 -8.87 -7.20
CA PRO A 931 -7.98 -10.04 -7.16
C PRO A 931 -8.33 -10.45 -5.73
N ARG A 932 -9.51 -11.03 -5.57
CA ARG A 932 -9.93 -11.74 -4.36
C ARG A 932 -8.94 -12.86 -4.05
N GLY A 933 -8.59 -13.02 -2.77
CA GLY A 933 -7.59 -13.97 -2.30
C GLY A 933 -6.16 -13.42 -2.27
N THR A 934 -5.91 -12.19 -2.76
CA THR A 934 -4.64 -11.51 -2.47
C THR A 934 -4.53 -11.33 -0.94
N PRO A 935 -3.43 -11.75 -0.29
CA PRO A 935 -3.32 -11.75 1.17
C PRO A 935 -3.53 -10.39 1.84
N MET A 936 -4.10 -10.37 3.05
CA MET A 936 -4.27 -9.17 3.88
C MET A 936 -2.92 -8.67 4.39
N ILE A 937 -2.70 -7.34 4.41
CA ILE A 937 -1.45 -6.72 4.85
C ILE A 937 -1.53 -6.34 6.33
N GLY A 938 -2.70 -5.87 6.80
CA GLY A 938 -2.92 -5.44 8.19
C GLY A 938 -2.44 -6.44 9.25
N PRO A 939 -2.75 -7.75 9.13
CA PRO A 939 -2.30 -8.77 10.09
C PRO A 939 -0.78 -8.95 10.23
N HIS A 940 0.01 -8.52 9.24
CA HIS A 940 1.47 -8.59 9.24
C HIS A 940 2.13 -7.25 9.60
N TRP A 941 1.34 -6.20 9.78
CA TRP A 941 1.85 -4.93 10.28
C TRP A 941 2.20 -5.04 11.77
N ARG A 942 3.34 -4.46 12.17
CA ARG A 942 3.81 -4.47 13.56
C ARG A 942 4.22 -3.07 13.98
N TRP A 943 3.57 -2.59 15.04
CA TRP A 943 3.91 -1.34 15.72
C TRP A 943 5.14 -1.53 16.64
N SER A 944 5.79 -0.42 17.01
CA SER A 944 6.90 -0.47 17.97
C SER A 944 6.42 -0.86 19.37
N LYS A 945 7.03 -1.88 19.97
CA LYS A 945 6.79 -2.31 21.35
C LYS A 945 7.71 -1.62 22.37
N ASN A 946 8.45 -0.60 21.97
CA ASN A 946 9.50 0.02 22.81
C ASN A 946 8.95 0.75 24.04
N PHE A 947 7.65 1.03 24.07
CA PHE A 947 7.00 1.71 25.19
C PHE A 947 5.97 0.78 25.82
N LEU A 948 6.24 0.42 27.07
CA LEU A 948 5.30 -0.26 27.94
C LEU A 948 4.45 0.80 28.65
N TRP A 949 3.14 0.59 28.61
CA TRP A 949 2.15 1.41 29.27
C TRP A 949 1.59 0.65 30.46
N ASN A 950 1.22 1.38 31.51
CA ASN A 950 0.61 0.76 32.68
C ASN A 950 -0.58 -0.07 32.20
N LYS A 951 -0.57 -1.36 32.53
CA LYS A 951 -1.80 -2.13 32.59
C LYS A 951 -2.66 -1.40 33.61
N ILE A 952 -3.89 -1.07 33.25
CA ILE A 952 -4.90 -0.82 34.27
C ILE A 952 -5.02 -2.17 34.95
N ASP A 953 -4.39 -2.28 36.12
CA ASP A 953 -4.22 -3.55 36.78
C ASP A 953 -5.60 -4.08 37.14
N ARG A 954 -6.00 -5.16 36.45
CA ARG A 954 -7.25 -5.86 36.73
C ARG A 954 -7.26 -6.37 38.18
N GLU A 955 -6.09 -6.49 38.81
CA GLU A 955 -5.92 -6.88 40.20
C GLU A 955 -5.87 -5.70 41.19
N GLN A 956 -5.46 -4.46 40.83
CA GLN A 956 -5.48 -3.33 41.79
C GLN A 956 -6.84 -2.67 41.96
N GLY A 957 -7.80 -2.95 41.06
CA GLY A 957 -9.22 -2.81 41.41
C GLY A 957 -9.60 -3.62 42.67
N ASN A 958 -8.81 -4.64 43.03
CA ASN A 958 -8.99 -5.44 44.24
C ASN A 958 -8.40 -4.80 45.51
N GLU A 959 -7.59 -3.73 45.44
CA GLU A 959 -6.96 -3.11 46.63
C GLU A 959 -7.42 -1.66 46.91
N LEU A 960 -8.06 -0.96 45.97
CA LEU A 960 -8.48 0.43 46.18
C LEU A 960 -9.99 0.59 46.27
N GLN A 961 -10.45 0.92 47.49
CA GLN A 961 -11.62 1.66 47.96
C GLN A 961 -12.97 1.67 47.19
N GLY A 962 -13.08 1.44 45.88
CA GLY A 962 -14.33 1.49 45.10
C GLY A 962 -15.30 0.36 45.42
N ASP A 963 -14.82 -0.88 45.53
CA ASP A 963 -15.63 -2.01 46.00
C ASP A 963 -15.97 -1.88 47.48
N ALA A 964 -15.06 -1.31 48.28
CA ALA A 964 -15.37 -0.92 49.65
C ALA A 964 -16.41 0.21 49.70
N LEU A 965 -16.45 1.14 48.73
CA LEU A 965 -17.40 2.25 48.66
C LEU A 965 -18.79 1.80 48.19
N LEU A 966 -18.87 0.85 47.25
CA LEU A 966 -20.13 0.24 46.82
C LEU A 966 -20.68 -0.68 47.90
N ASN A 967 -19.84 -1.49 48.56
CA ASN A 967 -20.25 -2.29 49.72
C ASN A 967 -20.60 -1.42 50.92
N LYS A 968 -19.84 -0.35 51.19
CA LYS A 968 -20.14 0.63 52.25
C LYS A 968 -21.40 1.43 51.95
N ARG A 969 -21.64 1.87 50.71
CA ARG A 969 -22.92 2.50 50.31
C ARG A 969 -24.07 1.51 50.35
N HIS A 970 -23.83 0.24 50.04
CA HIS A 970 -24.84 -0.80 50.17
C HIS A 970 -25.19 -1.01 51.65
N GLU A 971 -24.20 -1.08 52.55
CA GLU A 971 -24.40 -1.18 54.00
C GLU A 971 -24.99 0.11 54.62
N GLU A 972 -24.53 1.30 54.21
CA GLU A 972 -25.08 2.59 54.61
C GLU A 972 -26.54 2.73 54.16
N ASN A 973 -26.88 2.32 52.93
CA ASN A 973 -28.27 2.29 52.47
C ASN A 973 -29.11 1.24 53.23
N ARG A 974 -28.51 0.11 53.61
CA ARG A 974 -29.15 -0.91 54.45
C ARG A 974 -29.44 -0.39 55.86
N HIS A 975 -28.55 0.43 56.41
CA HIS A 975 -28.71 1.10 57.70
C HIS A 975 -29.71 2.28 57.64
N LEU A 976 -29.71 3.05 56.55
CA LEU A 976 -30.61 4.19 56.36
C LEU A 976 -32.03 3.78 55.99
N ASN A 977 -32.24 2.58 55.43
CA ASN A 977 -33.55 2.08 55.03
C ASN A 977 -33.85 0.67 55.59
N PRO A 978 -34.20 0.55 56.89
CA PRO A 978 -34.45 -0.74 57.55
C PRO A 978 -35.65 -1.54 56.98
N LYS A 979 -36.48 -0.95 56.11
CA LYS A 979 -37.54 -1.66 55.38
C LYS A 979 -37.00 -2.57 54.25
N PHE A 980 -35.76 -2.40 53.81
CA PHE A 980 -35.10 -3.29 52.83
C PHE A 980 -34.58 -4.59 53.46
N ALA A 981 -34.68 -4.77 54.78
CA ALA A 981 -34.03 -5.85 55.51
C ALA A 981 -34.69 -7.24 55.43
N LYS A 982 -35.84 -7.40 54.75
CA LYS A 982 -36.65 -8.64 54.78
C LYS A 982 -36.71 -9.40 53.45
N CYS A 983 -35.66 -9.37 52.63
CA CYS A 983 -35.51 -10.36 51.56
C CYS A 983 -34.21 -11.12 51.78
N ASP A 984 -34.36 -12.39 52.16
CA ASP A 984 -33.29 -13.38 52.08
C ASP A 984 -32.87 -13.50 50.60
N PRO A 985 -31.59 -13.27 50.26
CA PRO A 985 -31.11 -13.30 48.88
C PRO A 985 -31.22 -14.70 48.23
N HIS A 986 -31.57 -15.75 48.98
CA HIS A 986 -31.66 -17.11 48.48
C HIS A 986 -33.09 -17.62 48.19
N SER A 987 -34.16 -16.87 48.52
CA SER A 987 -35.51 -17.47 48.56
C SER A 987 -36.70 -16.64 48.01
N CYS A 988 -36.52 -15.48 47.37
CA CYS A 988 -37.70 -14.69 46.94
C CYS A 988 -38.08 -14.81 45.45
N TRP A 989 -39.00 -15.74 45.17
CA TRP A 989 -40.06 -15.61 44.15
C TRP A 989 -41.31 -15.04 44.85
N CYS A 990 -41.63 -13.75 44.66
CA CYS A 990 -42.87 -13.07 45.09
C CYS A 990 -42.83 -11.62 44.56
N VAL A 991 -43.80 -10.97 43.91
CA VAL A 991 -45.14 -11.23 43.36
C VAL A 991 -45.36 -10.15 42.27
N ASP A 992 -46.21 -10.43 41.28
CA ASP A 992 -46.74 -9.51 40.27
C ASP A 992 -47.32 -8.19 40.83
N ASP A 993 -47.32 -7.14 40.00
CA ASP A 993 -48.17 -5.93 40.10
C ASP A 993 -47.93 -4.87 41.19
N ASN A 994 -46.70 -4.39 41.42
CA ASN A 994 -46.52 -3.04 42.00
C ASN A 994 -45.25 -2.34 41.48
N PHE A 995 -45.42 -1.20 40.79
CA PHE A 995 -44.34 -0.29 40.43
C PHE A 995 -43.62 0.22 41.69
N ILE A 996 -42.30 0.02 41.76
CA ILE A 996 -41.45 0.60 42.80
C ILE A 996 -41.32 2.10 42.50
N ASN A 997 -41.91 2.93 43.37
CA ASN A 997 -41.83 4.39 43.34
C ASN A 997 -40.36 4.86 43.34
N GLY A 998 -40.06 5.82 42.45
CA GLY A 998 -38.72 6.35 42.20
C GLY A 998 -38.09 7.13 43.37
N PRO A 999 -36.79 7.46 43.26
CA PRO A 999 -36.06 8.18 44.31
C PRO A 999 -36.57 9.62 44.42
N ILE A 1000 -36.92 10.05 45.63
CA ILE A 1000 -37.16 11.45 45.97
C ILE A 1000 -35.79 12.13 46.11
N PHE A 1001 -35.41 12.95 45.13
CA PHE A 1001 -34.30 13.87 45.27
C PHE A 1001 -34.74 15.04 46.16
N ALA A 1002 -34.30 15.05 47.42
CA ALA A 1002 -34.36 16.24 48.25
C ALA A 1002 -33.19 17.16 47.88
N PHE A 1003 -33.48 18.29 47.24
CA PHE A 1003 -32.54 19.40 47.21
C PHE A 1003 -32.45 19.96 48.63
N VAL A 1004 -31.25 19.94 49.21
CA VAL A 1004 -30.96 20.66 50.45
C VAL A 1004 -30.68 22.10 50.04
N GLU A 1005 -31.59 23.01 50.37
CA GLU A 1005 -31.28 24.44 50.48
C GLU A 1005 -30.56 24.70 51.81
N ASP A 1006 -29.64 25.66 51.75
CA ASP A 1006 -28.68 26.19 52.74
C ASP A 1006 -27.34 25.46 52.93
#